data_AF-A0A7Y5IVB0-F1
#
_entry.id   AF-A0A7Y5IVB0-F1
#
_cell.length_a   1.000
_cell.length_b   1.000
_cell.length_c   1.000
_cell.angle_alpha   90.00
_cell.angle_beta   90.00
_cell.angle_gamma   90.00
#
_symmetry.space_group_name_H-M   'P 1'
#
loop_
_entity.id
_entity.type
_entity.pdbx_description
1 polymer ?
#
loop_
_entity_poly.entity_id
_entity_poly.type
_entity_poly.pdbx_seq_one_letter_code
_entity_poly.pdbx_strand_id
1 'polypeptide(L)'
;MTQGECSRGKQLFAGLFVVIGFMVLAPVVVDAQPYTFIQPGFTQEVYAVSAGFMGGVAFAPDGDVLVSPCAFSGGSLRRFDAQTTVPMSGSNIHPQVADLPSNAGCGLTNHPNGSLYTNTSGGVVRLNADTGVVISGPFGPAGNALGITPDPLTGELVYVGSSSNLIEAVNPALTTSRNFATLNAAEVGFVDGLFFDPTGQFLFLANRSPVFRLTIVDRNGNLVQHVPLPSEPDGIAFRATSPRFVLTNNLDGTISRIDFPGDDFTQTPTVSLFASGGFRGDLSQVGPDGCLYLTQDGVRFADGTTSSENSVVRICGGFATPPGVTLITLSPLTAVNPIGTTHTVTATVSRIAEMTKGGAQIQPVTFEILSGPNAGETYVEPLDQNLQASTTYLGDGGTGTDQIQAYIVDASGTRIFSNLVTKTWIGSATDCNNNGIPDDQETCPPVDLVFIMDTSGSMFDEAAGLCSSIQQVVADLAVQGITVTPSFLGITETPGGDFGCLTDNVANLLGGAVPGSSSCGSVIIQSEDWANATAVVAQNFPWTPGNVRLIIPISDEGPCSGDPCDDPGTDRDAITNAIAIANNNLVIVSPITGTGADSCVITLAQALADGTRGVTFQSTDPGVDFGQIIGDSIRDACGQATDCNSNGRPDSCDIADGISEDVNQNGVPDECEVRGGFKVLDIFGEVFNTGNPAPIINLNLDPPCAIAFACTDNGAGNIILEERGYLYPRGTIDPGFIGRDYGCKIARDVELTTTGDGVYVLSGFGTVDLYGDARFIGQTFFGTMYHPFDAARDLEFITDFIIDKSIALRTEVGEYILDGLGGIWNFGLAPHFGQAGFGFDIARAMEIAPDQAGYIVLDGFGLVHGFGSLAQVAFDLFFENPFLGRDLARDLEITPTGNGWHILDGMGRIYAVGDAQPINNEALESFFDIFVDLERGGSSTAPPPIERGAELILKDEDEAAELEAAIERAVRSPKPTVEEDQAPASESASAAGAGEDESSARATLVRHNGKRVTISNETREALAAKVIALVESCSGSREAVSSTSWREARNSDKALFVRFPDAVAARTADGEEVSFRAVVVPLAGDLHAVQGILLWNPKSDEEFVSVKGYGGDALSSLISTVEK
;
A
#
# COMPACT_ATOMS: atom_id res chain seq x y z
N MET A 1 -51.16 57.83 -2.72
CA MET A 1 -51.69 58.10 -1.37
C MET A 1 -50.53 58.03 -0.41
N THR A 2 -50.33 59.14 0.33
CA THR A 2 -49.45 59.38 1.50
C THR A 2 -47.97 58.97 1.38
N GLN A 3 -47.08 59.84 0.86
CA GLN A 3 -46.31 60.92 1.54
C GLN A 3 -45.27 60.38 2.56
N GLY A 4 -43.98 60.75 2.54
CA GLY A 4 -43.26 61.72 1.72
C GLY A 4 -41.75 61.72 2.04
N GLU A 5 -40.97 62.21 1.08
CA GLU A 5 -39.53 62.49 1.15
C GLU A 5 -39.23 63.74 2.04
N CYS A 6 -37.99 63.92 2.52
CA CYS A 6 -37.08 65.00 2.09
C CYS A 6 -35.96 65.38 3.12
N SER A 7 -34.70 65.25 2.66
CA SER A 7 -33.52 66.15 2.76
C SER A 7 -32.88 66.65 4.10
N ARG A 8 -31.52 66.58 4.06
CA ARG A 8 -30.50 67.61 4.41
C ARG A 8 -30.28 68.04 5.88
N GLY A 9 -29.10 67.67 6.41
CA GLY A 9 -27.96 68.61 6.49
C GLY A 9 -27.70 69.40 7.78
N LYS A 10 -26.48 69.22 8.31
CA LYS A 10 -25.56 70.17 8.98
C LYS A 10 -25.74 70.52 10.49
N GLN A 11 -24.58 70.38 11.18
CA GLN A 11 -24.03 71.26 12.24
C GLN A 11 -24.66 71.21 13.63
N LEU A 12 -23.97 71.45 14.76
CA LEU A 12 -22.59 71.47 15.26
C LEU A 12 -22.76 71.72 16.79
N PHE A 13 -21.91 71.15 17.65
CA PHE A 13 -21.58 71.57 19.05
C PHE A 13 -22.53 71.39 20.26
N ALA A 14 -21.97 70.65 21.24
CA ALA A 14 -21.62 71.06 22.61
C ALA A 14 -22.46 70.60 23.82
N GLY A 15 -21.74 70.03 24.81
CA GLY A 15 -22.16 69.79 26.20
C GLY A 15 -21.65 68.45 26.76
N LEU A 16 -20.34 68.19 26.79
CA LEU A 16 -19.45 68.36 27.96
C LEU A 16 -19.93 67.67 29.25
N PHE A 17 -19.42 66.47 29.52
CA PHE A 17 -19.11 66.00 30.87
C PHE A 17 -17.65 65.52 30.89
N VAL A 18 -16.88 66.14 31.78
CA VAL A 18 -15.45 65.95 31.99
C VAL A 18 -15.24 64.69 32.83
N VAL A 19 -14.45 63.74 32.33
CA VAL A 19 -13.72 62.77 33.16
C VAL A 19 -12.25 62.89 32.79
N ILE A 20 -11.46 63.35 33.77
CA ILE A 20 -10.01 63.49 33.68
C ILE A 20 -9.43 62.07 33.74
N GLY A 21 -9.01 61.56 32.58
CA GLY A 21 -8.14 60.41 32.44
C GLY A 21 -6.83 60.87 31.80
N PHE A 22 -5.71 60.62 32.46
CA PHE A 22 -4.36 60.88 31.96
C PHE A 22 -4.17 60.19 30.59
N MET A 23 -4.19 60.97 29.49
CA MET A 23 -3.67 60.53 28.21
C MET A 23 -2.15 60.61 28.27
N VAL A 24 -1.50 59.45 28.38
CA VAL A 24 -0.12 59.28 27.91
C VAL A 24 -0.19 59.44 26.39
N LEU A 25 0.35 60.54 25.87
CA LEU A 25 0.67 60.66 24.44
C LEU A 25 1.70 59.56 24.14
N ALA A 26 1.25 58.46 23.52
CA ALA A 26 2.17 57.58 22.83
C ALA A 26 2.89 58.41 21.76
N PRO A 27 4.22 58.33 21.65
CA PRO A 27 4.93 59.02 20.58
C PRO A 27 4.37 58.50 19.24
N VAL A 28 4.03 59.43 18.35
CA VAL A 28 3.85 59.12 16.93
C VAL A 28 5.22 58.62 16.47
N VAL A 29 5.37 57.30 16.37
CA VAL A 29 6.54 56.70 15.72
C VAL A 29 6.42 57.11 14.26
N VAL A 30 7.32 57.99 13.83
CA VAL A 30 7.52 58.24 12.40
C VAL A 30 8.08 56.94 11.86
N ASP A 31 7.26 56.21 11.11
CA ASP A 31 7.60 54.97 10.45
C ASP A 31 8.90 55.17 9.66
N ALA A 32 10.01 54.63 10.15
CA ALA A 32 11.33 54.81 9.57
C ALA A 32 11.43 53.96 8.31
N GLN A 33 11.37 54.63 7.17
CA GLN A 33 11.27 53.99 5.88
C GLN A 33 12.64 53.52 5.36
N PRO A 34 12.74 52.42 4.58
CA PRO A 34 14.01 51.89 4.04
C PRO A 34 14.95 52.97 3.44
N TYR A 35 14.39 53.83 2.58
CA TYR A 35 14.98 55.09 2.16
C TYR A 35 14.45 56.23 3.01
N THR A 36 15.35 57.05 3.57
CA THR A 36 14.95 58.22 4.38
C THR A 36 14.29 59.33 3.56
N PHE A 37 14.42 59.30 2.24
CA PHE A 37 13.71 60.15 1.30
C PHE A 37 13.27 59.34 0.08
N ILE A 38 12.02 59.54 -0.34
CA ILE A 38 11.48 59.13 -1.63
C ILE A 38 10.58 60.26 -2.16
N GLN A 39 10.49 60.42 -3.48
CA GLN A 39 9.56 61.37 -4.09
C GLN A 39 8.11 61.10 -3.63
N PRO A 40 7.26 62.13 -3.46
CA PRO A 40 5.87 61.94 -3.04
C PRO A 40 5.06 61.07 -4.02
N GLY A 41 4.09 60.32 -3.49
CA GLY A 41 3.19 59.47 -4.28
C GLY A 41 3.64 58.01 -4.41
N PHE A 42 4.61 57.59 -3.61
CA PHE A 42 5.14 56.24 -3.55
C PHE A 42 5.17 55.76 -2.10
N THR A 43 4.99 54.46 -1.91
CA THR A 43 5.17 53.78 -0.62
C THR A 43 6.37 52.85 -0.71
N GLN A 44 6.96 52.52 0.43
CA GLN A 44 8.10 51.62 0.50
C GLN A 44 8.01 50.77 1.77
N GLU A 45 8.59 49.57 1.72
CA GLU A 45 8.71 48.68 2.86
C GLU A 45 9.95 47.78 2.71
N VAL A 46 10.48 47.30 3.83
CA VAL A 46 11.41 46.16 3.80
C VAL A 46 10.56 44.92 3.58
N TYR A 47 10.73 44.27 2.43
CA TYR A 47 9.97 43.07 2.07
C TYR A 47 10.60 41.82 2.69
N ALA A 48 11.90 41.65 2.50
CA ALA A 48 12.65 40.48 2.98
C ALA A 48 14.02 40.89 3.54
N VAL A 49 14.55 40.06 4.43
CA VAL A 49 15.88 40.23 5.06
C VAL A 49 16.60 38.89 5.06
N SER A 50 17.87 38.88 4.70
CA SER A 50 18.70 37.68 4.83
C SER A 50 20.19 37.99 4.85
N ALA A 51 20.95 37.04 5.43
CA ALA A 51 22.40 37.10 5.47
C ALA A 51 23.00 36.86 4.08
N GLY A 52 24.14 37.52 3.82
CA GLY A 52 24.87 37.40 2.57
C GLY A 52 24.27 38.21 1.43
N PHE A 53 25.11 38.47 0.42
CA PHE A 53 24.79 39.37 -0.68
C PHE A 53 23.53 38.96 -1.45
N MET A 54 22.77 39.95 -1.93
CA MET A 54 21.56 39.78 -2.75
C MET A 54 21.70 40.56 -4.06
N GLY A 55 21.68 39.86 -5.20
CA GLY A 55 21.77 40.42 -6.54
C GLY A 55 20.41 40.42 -7.25
N GLY A 56 20.28 39.64 -8.33
CA GLY A 56 19.08 39.61 -9.17
C GLY A 56 17.82 39.17 -8.45
N VAL A 57 16.69 39.74 -8.88
CA VAL A 57 15.35 39.49 -8.35
C VAL A 57 14.45 38.93 -9.45
N ALA A 58 13.67 37.91 -9.13
CA ALA A 58 12.59 37.38 -9.97
C ALA A 58 11.46 36.82 -9.09
N PHE A 59 10.45 36.21 -9.71
CA PHE A 59 9.27 35.72 -9.01
C PHE A 59 8.98 34.26 -9.34
N ALA A 60 8.64 33.47 -8.33
CA ALA A 60 8.10 32.12 -8.55
C ALA A 60 6.63 32.19 -9.01
N PRO A 61 6.07 31.10 -9.57
CA PRO A 61 4.68 31.09 -10.07
C PRO A 61 3.60 31.38 -9.01
N ASP A 62 3.89 31.11 -7.74
CA ASP A 62 3.03 31.37 -6.59
C ASP A 62 3.15 32.82 -6.05
N GLY A 63 4.03 33.62 -6.64
CA GLY A 63 4.28 35.01 -6.27
C GLY A 63 5.47 35.20 -5.33
N ASP A 64 6.14 34.13 -4.88
CA ASP A 64 7.31 34.25 -4.01
C ASP A 64 8.42 35.03 -4.67
N VAL A 65 9.15 35.80 -3.87
CA VAL A 65 10.30 36.57 -4.35
C VAL A 65 11.52 35.68 -4.34
N LEU A 66 12.16 35.55 -5.50
CA LEU A 66 13.39 34.81 -5.69
C LEU A 66 14.56 35.77 -5.85
N VAL A 67 15.63 35.52 -5.11
CA VAL A 67 16.82 36.35 -5.11
C VAL A 67 18.07 35.50 -5.35
N SER A 68 18.90 35.92 -6.28
CA SER A 68 20.21 35.31 -6.49
C SER A 68 21.24 35.86 -5.50
N PRO A 69 22.07 35.03 -4.86
CA PRO A 69 23.23 35.47 -4.07
C PRO A 69 24.35 36.10 -4.89
N CYS A 70 24.16 36.29 -6.20
CA CYS A 70 25.13 36.89 -7.12
C CYS A 70 26.42 36.07 -7.31
N ALA A 71 26.31 34.74 -7.30
CA ALA A 71 27.36 33.89 -7.83
C ALA A 71 27.53 34.14 -9.35
N PHE A 72 28.72 33.93 -9.90
CA PHE A 72 28.91 34.09 -11.35
C PHE A 72 28.45 32.83 -12.13
N SER A 73 28.38 31.69 -11.45
CA SER A 73 27.80 30.40 -11.88
C SER A 73 27.62 29.53 -10.64
N GLY A 74 26.69 28.57 -10.67
CA GLY A 74 26.49 27.59 -9.60
C GLY A 74 25.81 28.11 -8.34
N GLY A 75 25.22 29.31 -8.35
CA GLY A 75 24.53 29.87 -7.18
C GLY A 75 23.20 29.17 -6.89
N SER A 76 22.81 29.09 -5.62
CA SER A 76 21.43 28.79 -5.21
C SER A 76 20.49 29.96 -5.49
N LEU A 77 19.18 29.76 -5.38
CA LEU A 77 18.20 30.85 -5.30
C LEU A 77 17.61 30.91 -3.89
N ARG A 78 17.61 32.09 -3.29
CA ARG A 78 16.87 32.33 -2.04
C ARG A 78 15.42 32.59 -2.37
N ARG A 79 14.50 31.96 -1.65
CA ARG A 79 13.06 32.11 -1.83
C ARG A 79 12.44 32.73 -0.58
N PHE A 80 11.60 33.74 -0.78
CA PHE A 80 10.87 34.42 0.29
C PHE A 80 9.36 34.26 0.07
N ASP A 81 8.71 33.64 1.05
CA ASP A 81 7.27 33.33 1.08
C ASP A 81 6.45 34.62 0.98
N ALA A 82 5.71 34.78 -0.11
CA ALA A 82 4.88 35.96 -0.35
C ALA A 82 3.53 35.93 0.40
N GLN A 83 3.14 34.79 0.94
CA GLN A 83 1.85 34.56 1.57
C GLN A 83 1.87 34.82 3.09
N THR A 84 3.05 34.70 3.73
CA THR A 84 3.20 34.92 5.18
C THR A 84 4.18 36.03 5.52
N THR A 85 4.05 36.59 6.73
CA THR A 85 4.97 37.60 7.25
C THR A 85 5.27 37.38 8.73
N VAL A 86 6.49 37.69 9.15
CA VAL A 86 6.95 37.69 10.55
C VAL A 86 7.28 39.11 10.98
N PRO A 87 6.76 39.60 12.13
CA PRO A 87 7.09 40.92 12.62
C PRO A 87 8.56 40.98 13.09
N MET A 88 9.33 41.95 12.60
CA MET A 88 10.74 42.17 12.97
C MET A 88 11.02 43.67 13.02
N SER A 89 11.42 44.16 14.20
CA SER A 89 11.79 45.58 14.41
C SER A 89 10.77 46.59 13.84
N GLY A 90 9.48 46.31 14.04
CA GLY A 90 8.37 47.13 13.55
C GLY A 90 7.95 46.90 12.10
N SER A 91 8.72 46.14 11.30
CA SER A 91 8.36 45.76 9.93
C SER A 91 7.70 44.38 9.88
N ASN A 92 6.90 44.12 8.84
CA ASN A 92 6.43 42.77 8.51
C ASN A 92 7.35 42.20 7.42
N ILE A 93 8.11 41.15 7.76
CA ILE A 93 9.12 40.57 6.89
C ILE A 93 8.63 39.24 6.34
N HIS A 94 8.69 39.08 5.02
CA HIS A 94 8.43 37.81 4.34
C HIS A 94 9.57 36.82 4.65
N PRO A 95 9.28 35.68 5.32
CA PRO A 95 10.31 34.79 5.79
C PRO A 95 10.99 34.06 4.63
N GLN A 96 12.29 33.81 4.77
CA GLN A 96 13.03 32.95 3.86
C GLN A 96 12.61 31.49 4.09
N VAL A 97 12.34 30.77 3.01
CA VAL A 97 12.16 29.30 3.02
C VAL A 97 13.46 28.62 2.59
N ALA A 98 13.46 27.29 2.42
CA ALA A 98 14.66 26.59 1.99
C ALA A 98 15.19 27.14 0.65
N ASP A 99 16.51 27.37 0.59
CA ASP A 99 17.18 27.78 -0.65
C ASP A 99 16.99 26.72 -1.73
N LEU A 100 16.66 27.16 -2.94
CA LEU A 100 16.48 26.29 -4.08
C LEU A 100 17.85 25.95 -4.69
N PRO A 101 18.17 24.66 -4.88
CA PRO A 101 19.38 24.26 -5.59
C PRO A 101 19.28 24.72 -7.05
N SER A 102 20.30 25.41 -7.55
CA SER A 102 20.28 25.94 -8.91
C SER A 102 21.69 26.12 -9.48
N ASN A 103 21.78 26.63 -10.72
CA ASN A 103 23.02 27.07 -11.34
C ASN A 103 22.94 28.57 -11.68
N ALA A 104 22.39 29.36 -10.76
CA ALA A 104 22.14 30.78 -10.99
C ALA A 104 23.44 31.58 -11.09
N GLY A 105 23.46 32.51 -12.03
CA GLY A 105 24.33 33.68 -11.98
C GLY A 105 23.67 34.81 -11.19
N CYS A 106 24.19 36.04 -11.30
CA CYS A 106 23.60 37.19 -10.62
C CYS A 106 22.34 37.70 -11.30
N GLY A 107 22.36 37.82 -12.64
CA GLY A 107 21.18 38.23 -13.38
C GLY A 107 20.15 37.11 -13.47
N LEU A 108 18.91 37.48 -13.20
CA LEU A 108 17.77 36.59 -13.16
C LEU A 108 16.58 37.28 -13.83
N THR A 109 15.82 36.53 -14.62
CA THR A 109 14.58 37.05 -15.20
C THR A 109 13.52 35.97 -15.35
N ASN A 110 12.27 36.38 -15.11
CA ASN A 110 11.10 35.65 -15.56
C ASN A 110 10.98 35.67 -17.08
N HIS A 111 10.28 34.68 -17.64
CA HIS A 111 9.99 34.61 -19.06
C HIS A 111 8.53 34.14 -19.28
N PRO A 112 7.82 34.61 -20.34
CA PRO A 112 6.43 34.25 -20.62
C PRO A 112 6.10 32.75 -20.74
N ASN A 113 7.09 31.88 -20.92
CA ASN A 113 6.92 30.43 -20.92
C ASN A 113 6.89 29.79 -19.52
N GLY A 114 6.89 30.60 -18.47
CA GLY A 114 6.85 30.15 -17.07
C GLY A 114 8.19 29.68 -16.50
N SER A 115 9.29 29.75 -17.26
CA SER A 115 10.63 29.42 -16.76
C SER A 115 11.37 30.66 -16.27
N LEU A 116 12.37 30.44 -15.41
CA LEU A 116 13.39 31.44 -15.09
C LEU A 116 14.59 31.25 -16.00
N TYR A 117 15.24 32.37 -16.33
CA TYR A 117 16.49 32.37 -17.05
C TYR A 117 17.52 33.20 -16.28
N THR A 118 18.75 32.73 -16.32
CA THR A 118 19.86 33.38 -15.63
C THR A 118 21.09 33.44 -16.54
N ASN A 119 21.79 34.57 -16.49
CA ASN A 119 23.04 34.77 -17.19
C ASN A 119 24.16 34.22 -16.31
N THR A 120 25.03 33.38 -16.87
CA THR A 120 26.18 32.82 -16.15
C THR A 120 27.46 33.03 -16.94
N SER A 121 28.61 32.81 -16.32
CA SER A 121 29.91 32.76 -16.99
C SER A 121 29.99 31.71 -18.11
N GLY A 122 29.11 30.69 -18.10
CA GLY A 122 28.99 29.68 -19.14
C GLY A 122 28.00 29.99 -20.26
N GLY A 123 27.20 31.06 -20.13
CA GLY A 123 26.07 31.37 -21.00
C GLY A 123 24.73 31.36 -20.25
N VAL A 124 23.61 31.31 -20.97
CA VAL A 124 22.28 31.36 -20.37
C VAL A 124 21.84 29.98 -19.89
N VAL A 125 21.35 29.91 -18.66
CA VAL A 125 20.76 28.70 -18.07
C VAL A 125 19.26 28.91 -17.89
N ARG A 126 18.47 27.89 -18.22
CA ARG A 126 17.02 27.82 -17.99
C ARG A 126 16.76 27.03 -16.72
N LEU A 127 16.00 27.61 -15.80
CA LEU A 127 15.63 27.02 -14.52
C LEU A 127 14.12 26.83 -14.44
N ASN A 128 13.70 25.81 -13.69
CA ASN A 128 12.33 25.73 -13.20
C ASN A 128 12.10 26.88 -12.23
N ALA A 129 11.02 27.63 -12.45
CA ALA A 129 10.74 28.84 -11.69
C ALA A 129 10.30 28.57 -10.25
N ASP A 130 9.81 27.37 -9.96
CA ASP A 130 9.35 26.97 -8.63
C ASP A 130 10.45 26.22 -7.86
N THR A 131 11.10 25.26 -8.52
CA THR A 131 12.06 24.37 -7.83
C THR A 131 13.53 24.78 -7.94
N GLY A 132 13.86 25.75 -8.81
CA GLY A 132 15.24 26.16 -9.09
C GLY A 132 16.05 25.16 -9.93
N VAL A 133 15.51 23.95 -10.18
CA VAL A 133 16.18 22.89 -10.95
C VAL A 133 16.56 23.37 -12.35
N VAL A 134 17.78 23.03 -12.76
CA VAL A 134 18.26 23.30 -14.12
C VAL A 134 17.48 22.46 -15.13
N ILE A 135 16.75 23.13 -16.02
CA ILE A 135 16.02 22.50 -17.13
C ILE A 135 16.94 22.30 -18.33
N SER A 136 17.71 23.34 -18.69
CA SER A 136 18.65 23.29 -19.81
C SER A 136 19.69 24.40 -19.74
N GLY A 137 20.73 24.25 -20.56
CA GLY A 137 21.90 25.14 -20.57
C GLY A 137 23.01 24.67 -19.62
N PRO A 138 24.11 25.43 -19.48
CA PRO A 138 24.32 26.74 -20.10
C PRO A 138 24.40 26.66 -21.63
N PHE A 139 23.85 27.66 -22.32
CA PHE A 139 23.82 27.76 -23.79
C PHE A 139 24.12 29.17 -24.29
N GLY A 140 24.69 29.28 -25.50
CA GLY A 140 25.09 30.54 -26.12
C GLY A 140 26.50 30.97 -25.71
N PRO A 141 26.97 32.13 -26.20
CA PRO A 141 28.23 32.71 -25.77
C PRO A 141 28.30 32.92 -24.25
N ALA A 142 29.51 32.80 -23.68
CA ALA A 142 29.77 33.07 -22.27
C ALA A 142 29.31 34.48 -21.87
N GLY A 143 28.54 34.55 -20.79
CA GLY A 143 28.04 35.80 -20.23
C GLY A 143 28.96 36.43 -19.19
N ASN A 144 28.64 37.64 -18.76
CA ASN A 144 29.29 38.26 -17.60
C ASN A 144 28.63 37.91 -16.25
N ALA A 145 27.61 37.05 -16.28
CA ALA A 145 26.77 36.63 -15.15
C ALA A 145 25.81 37.69 -14.57
N LEU A 146 25.75 38.88 -15.15
CA LEU A 146 24.94 40.00 -14.69
C LEU A 146 23.70 40.14 -15.59
N GLY A 147 23.43 41.31 -16.16
CA GLY A 147 22.18 41.61 -16.88
C GLY A 147 21.68 40.57 -17.89
N ILE A 148 20.39 40.25 -17.76
CA ILE A 148 19.58 39.45 -18.66
C ILE A 148 18.14 39.95 -18.63
N THR A 149 17.47 39.95 -19.78
CA THR A 149 16.07 40.37 -19.89
C THR A 149 15.39 39.67 -21.06
N PRO A 150 14.10 39.29 -20.95
CA PRO A 150 13.34 38.82 -22.08
C PRO A 150 12.96 39.99 -22.98
N ASP A 151 13.05 39.72 -24.27
CA ASP A 151 12.58 40.60 -25.31
C ASP A 151 11.04 40.58 -25.36
N PRO A 152 10.35 41.72 -25.11
CA PRO A 152 8.89 41.74 -25.04
C PRO A 152 8.22 41.46 -26.39
N LEU A 153 8.94 41.54 -27.52
CA LEU A 153 8.36 41.33 -28.85
C LEU A 153 8.61 39.92 -29.39
N THR A 154 9.75 39.32 -29.07
CA THR A 154 10.14 38.01 -29.62
C THR A 154 10.21 36.90 -28.58
N GLY A 155 10.31 37.26 -27.30
CA GLY A 155 10.63 36.33 -26.22
C GLY A 155 12.11 35.88 -26.20
N GLU A 156 12.98 36.35 -27.09
CA GLU A 156 14.41 36.02 -26.98
C GLU A 156 14.99 36.52 -25.65
N LEU A 157 15.92 35.77 -25.06
CA LEU A 157 16.63 36.19 -23.86
C LEU A 157 17.85 36.98 -24.31
N VAL A 158 17.85 38.28 -24.03
CA VAL A 158 18.96 39.18 -24.33
C VAL A 158 19.79 39.37 -23.07
N TYR A 159 21.10 39.20 -23.17
CA TYR A 159 22.00 39.21 -22.03
C TYR A 159 23.36 39.82 -22.36
N VAL A 160 24.06 40.22 -21.32
CA VAL A 160 25.40 40.81 -21.45
C VAL A 160 26.45 39.70 -21.56
N GLY A 161 27.19 39.72 -22.67
CA GLY A 161 28.31 38.81 -22.91
C GLY A 161 29.52 39.10 -22.01
N SER A 162 30.45 38.15 -21.94
CA SER A 162 31.62 38.23 -21.04
C SER A 162 32.48 39.49 -21.22
N SER A 163 32.51 40.10 -22.40
CA SER A 163 33.27 41.33 -22.67
C SER A 163 32.50 42.64 -22.38
N SER A 164 31.27 42.58 -21.84
CA SER A 164 30.33 43.69 -21.57
C SER A 164 29.89 44.54 -22.78
N ASN A 165 30.71 44.66 -23.81
CA ASN A 165 30.41 45.40 -25.03
C ASN A 165 29.69 44.56 -26.10
N LEU A 166 29.59 43.25 -25.88
CA LEU A 166 28.81 42.31 -26.70
C LEU A 166 27.50 42.01 -26.00
N ILE A 167 26.39 42.32 -26.66
CA ILE A 167 25.05 41.97 -26.19
C ILE A 167 24.56 40.82 -27.06
N GLU A 168 24.24 39.72 -26.42
CA GLU A 168 23.89 38.45 -27.07
C GLU A 168 22.41 38.16 -26.87
N ALA A 169 21.83 37.40 -27.79
CA ALA A 169 20.45 36.92 -27.69
C ALA A 169 20.40 35.41 -27.94
N VAL A 170 19.61 34.70 -27.14
CA VAL A 170 19.29 33.27 -27.33
C VAL A 170 17.79 33.08 -27.40
N ASN A 171 17.34 32.09 -28.14
CA ASN A 171 15.92 31.72 -28.12
C ASN A 171 15.57 31.01 -26.80
N PRO A 172 14.29 31.03 -26.36
CA PRO A 172 13.88 30.40 -25.10
C PRO A 172 14.15 28.89 -25.00
N ALA A 173 14.19 28.19 -26.13
CA ALA A 173 14.50 26.77 -26.17
C ALA A 173 16.01 26.47 -26.00
N LEU A 174 16.86 27.50 -25.97
CA LEU A 174 18.32 27.38 -25.88
C LEU A 174 18.93 26.52 -27.00
N THR A 175 18.51 26.77 -28.25
CA THR A 175 18.98 26.04 -29.44
C THR A 175 19.64 26.93 -30.48
N THR A 176 19.38 28.23 -30.45
CA THR A 176 19.95 29.21 -31.38
C THR A 176 20.39 30.46 -30.63
N SER A 177 21.54 31.00 -31.01
CA SER A 177 22.06 32.26 -30.49
C SER A 177 22.41 33.22 -31.64
N ARG A 178 22.41 34.52 -31.35
CA ARG A 178 22.86 35.57 -32.26
C ARG A 178 23.40 36.77 -31.48
N ASN A 179 24.26 37.55 -32.12
CA ASN A 179 24.62 38.86 -31.61
C ASN A 179 23.42 39.82 -31.74
N PHE A 180 23.05 40.48 -30.64
CA PHE A 180 22.02 41.51 -30.61
C PHE A 180 22.60 42.89 -30.91
N ALA A 181 23.71 43.23 -30.24
CA ALA A 181 24.44 44.47 -30.46
C ALA A 181 25.93 44.28 -30.19
N THR A 182 26.76 45.05 -30.90
CA THR A 182 28.19 45.19 -30.64
C THR A 182 28.50 46.66 -30.42
N LEU A 183 28.86 47.00 -29.18
CA LEU A 183 29.16 48.36 -28.75
C LEU A 183 30.68 48.58 -28.70
N ASN A 184 31.07 49.86 -28.73
CA ASN A 184 32.47 50.24 -28.58
C ASN A 184 32.93 49.96 -27.14
N ALA A 185 33.89 49.06 -26.98
CA ALA A 185 34.41 48.64 -25.68
C ALA A 185 35.06 49.80 -24.89
N ALA A 186 35.56 50.85 -25.55
CA ALA A 186 36.09 52.03 -24.86
C ALA A 186 35.00 52.88 -24.20
N GLU A 187 33.76 52.72 -24.64
CA GLU A 187 32.58 53.43 -24.16
C GLU A 187 31.76 52.55 -23.20
N VAL A 188 31.77 51.23 -23.39
CA VAL A 188 30.96 50.28 -22.61
C VAL A 188 31.88 49.21 -22.02
N GLY A 189 32.59 49.59 -20.95
CA GLY A 189 33.61 48.79 -20.30
C GLY A 189 33.07 47.83 -19.23
N PHE A 190 31.94 48.16 -18.60
CA PHE A 190 31.29 47.26 -17.64
C PHE A 190 29.78 47.53 -17.57
N VAL A 191 28.98 46.51 -17.90
CA VAL A 191 27.50 46.60 -17.89
C VAL A 191 26.97 45.62 -16.88
N ASP A 192 26.07 46.09 -16.03
CA ASP A 192 25.40 45.29 -15.01
C ASP A 192 23.96 45.00 -15.43
N GLY A 193 23.00 45.78 -14.94
CA GLY A 193 21.59 45.71 -15.31
C GLY A 193 21.31 45.90 -16.80
N LEU A 194 20.32 45.14 -17.28
CA LEU A 194 19.83 45.14 -18.65
C LEU A 194 18.30 45.08 -18.64
N PHE A 195 17.62 45.99 -19.36
CA PHE A 195 16.15 46.02 -19.35
C PHE A 195 15.58 46.62 -20.64
N PHE A 196 14.55 45.98 -21.20
CA PHE A 196 13.81 46.53 -22.35
C PHE A 196 12.78 47.57 -21.91
N ASP A 197 12.61 48.61 -22.71
CA ASP A 197 11.46 49.48 -22.55
C ASP A 197 10.14 48.68 -22.80
N PRO A 198 8.99 49.10 -22.22
CA PRO A 198 7.74 48.35 -22.35
C PRO A 198 7.26 48.12 -23.79
N THR A 199 7.73 48.90 -24.76
CA THR A 199 7.37 48.73 -26.19
C THR A 199 8.31 47.78 -26.94
N GLY A 200 9.44 47.39 -26.33
CA GLY A 200 10.47 46.54 -26.91
C GLY A 200 11.32 47.19 -27.99
N GLN A 201 11.18 48.49 -28.22
CA GLN A 201 11.89 49.21 -29.28
C GLN A 201 13.31 49.62 -28.85
N PHE A 202 13.58 49.69 -27.56
CA PHE A 202 14.85 50.15 -26.99
C PHE A 202 15.28 49.28 -25.82
N LEU A 203 16.59 49.00 -25.78
CA LEU A 203 17.24 48.26 -24.70
C LEU A 203 18.13 49.21 -23.91
N PHE A 204 17.97 49.19 -22.59
CA PHE A 204 18.70 50.03 -21.66
C PHE A 204 19.73 49.20 -20.90
N LEU A 205 20.96 49.71 -20.86
CA LEU A 205 22.11 49.08 -20.23
C LEU A 205 22.62 49.98 -19.09
N ALA A 206 22.74 49.43 -17.89
CA ALA A 206 23.37 50.09 -16.75
C ALA A 206 24.90 50.00 -16.90
N ASN A 207 25.49 51.05 -17.47
CA ASN A 207 26.91 51.09 -17.76
C ASN A 207 27.67 51.76 -16.61
N ARG A 208 28.48 50.95 -15.93
CA ARG A 208 29.25 51.30 -14.72
C ARG A 208 30.66 51.79 -15.03
N SER A 209 31.19 51.55 -16.23
CA SER A 209 32.56 51.91 -16.59
C SER A 209 32.74 52.18 -18.08
N PRO A 210 33.51 53.20 -18.50
CA PRO A 210 34.37 54.06 -17.68
C PRO A 210 33.65 55.25 -17.03
N VAL A 211 32.39 55.50 -17.38
CA VAL A 211 31.57 56.59 -16.85
C VAL A 211 30.19 56.05 -16.51
N PHE A 212 29.69 56.38 -15.32
CA PHE A 212 28.35 56.02 -14.87
C PHE A 212 27.28 56.63 -15.78
N ARG A 213 26.51 55.77 -16.46
CA ARG A 213 25.49 56.19 -17.43
C ARG A 213 24.50 55.08 -17.75
N LEU A 214 23.31 55.44 -18.21
CA LEU A 214 22.50 54.52 -19.01
C LEU A 214 22.97 54.58 -20.47
N THR A 215 23.15 53.43 -21.08
CA THR A 215 23.41 53.30 -22.52
C THR A 215 22.16 52.75 -23.18
N ILE A 216 21.64 53.45 -24.19
CA ILE A 216 20.39 53.09 -24.86
C ILE A 216 20.72 52.64 -26.27
N VAL A 217 20.23 51.47 -26.65
CA VAL A 217 20.33 50.95 -28.03
C VAL A 217 18.94 50.74 -28.61
N ASP A 218 18.80 50.92 -29.92
CA ASP A 218 17.56 50.62 -30.62
C ASP A 218 17.40 49.11 -30.86
N ARG A 219 16.22 48.72 -31.33
CA ARG A 219 15.86 47.35 -31.71
C ARG A 219 16.83 46.68 -32.69
N ASN A 220 17.50 47.48 -33.52
CA ASN A 220 18.45 46.98 -34.52
C ASN A 220 19.87 46.86 -33.94
N GLY A 221 20.05 47.13 -32.65
CA GLY A 221 21.34 47.07 -31.96
C GLY A 221 22.21 48.33 -32.14
N ASN A 222 21.66 49.42 -32.68
CA ASN A 222 22.42 50.66 -32.85
C ASN A 222 22.40 51.50 -31.56
N LEU A 223 23.52 52.12 -31.23
CA LEU A 223 23.59 53.11 -30.14
C LEU A 223 22.69 54.32 -30.45
N VAL A 224 21.79 54.64 -29.51
CA VAL A 224 20.89 55.80 -29.58
C VAL A 224 21.49 56.97 -28.80
N GLN A 225 21.77 56.76 -27.51
CA GLN A 225 22.33 57.80 -26.64
C GLN A 225 22.99 57.20 -25.40
N HIS A 226 23.96 57.93 -24.84
CA HIS A 226 24.45 57.74 -23.48
C HIS A 226 23.90 58.83 -22.55
N VAL A 227 23.25 58.43 -21.46
CA VAL A 227 22.67 59.34 -20.46
C VAL A 227 23.56 59.33 -19.21
N PRO A 228 24.37 60.38 -18.96
CA PRO A 228 25.26 60.42 -17.80
C PRO A 228 24.46 60.43 -16.50
N LEU A 229 24.98 59.73 -15.49
CA LEU A 229 24.35 59.62 -14.17
C LEU A 229 25.30 60.10 -13.07
N PRO A 230 24.75 60.66 -11.98
CA PRO A 230 25.54 61.15 -10.85
C PRO A 230 26.13 60.02 -9.99
N SER A 231 25.53 58.83 -10.06
CA SER A 231 25.83 57.66 -9.23
C SER A 231 25.89 56.42 -10.11
N GLU A 232 26.62 55.41 -9.65
CA GLU A 232 26.84 54.15 -10.37
C GLU A 232 25.51 53.37 -10.53
N PRO A 233 25.03 53.15 -11.77
CA PRO A 233 23.74 52.52 -12.02
C PRO A 233 23.81 51.00 -11.97
N ASP A 234 22.70 50.38 -11.59
CA ASP A 234 22.56 48.93 -11.57
C ASP A 234 21.17 48.48 -12.07
N GLY A 235 20.24 48.10 -11.18
CA GLY A 235 18.88 47.72 -11.56
C GLY A 235 18.10 48.84 -12.25
N ILE A 236 17.39 48.52 -13.35
CA ILE A 236 16.60 49.47 -14.15
C ILE A 236 15.12 49.13 -14.05
N ALA A 237 14.25 50.14 -13.98
CA ALA A 237 12.80 49.96 -14.03
C ALA A 237 12.07 51.12 -14.73
N PHE A 238 10.89 50.85 -15.28
CA PHE A 238 10.08 51.84 -15.99
C PHE A 238 8.79 52.14 -15.22
N ARG A 239 8.38 53.41 -15.19
CA ARG A 239 7.04 53.79 -14.75
C ARG A 239 6.02 53.50 -15.86
N ALA A 240 4.95 52.76 -15.56
CA ALA A 240 3.93 52.38 -16.54
C ALA A 240 3.00 53.54 -16.90
N THR A 241 2.62 54.34 -15.89
CA THR A 241 1.61 55.41 -15.99
C THR A 241 2.25 56.78 -16.16
N SER A 242 1.52 57.72 -16.79
CA SER A 242 1.97 59.10 -16.91
C SER A 242 2.11 59.80 -15.53
N PRO A 243 3.17 60.61 -15.30
CA PRO A 243 4.32 60.79 -16.19
C PRO A 243 5.20 59.54 -16.21
N ARG A 244 5.56 59.07 -17.41
CA ARG A 244 6.49 57.95 -17.57
C ARG A 244 7.91 58.44 -17.37
N PHE A 245 8.73 57.61 -16.74
CA PHE A 245 10.13 57.87 -16.47
C PHE A 245 10.86 56.54 -16.22
N VAL A 246 12.19 56.59 -16.28
CA VAL A 246 13.07 55.46 -16.00
C VAL A 246 13.71 55.65 -14.64
N LEU A 247 13.87 54.57 -13.88
CA LEU A 247 14.62 54.54 -12.63
C LEU A 247 15.88 53.69 -12.78
N THR A 248 16.90 54.04 -12.00
CA THR A 248 18.06 53.18 -11.74
C THR A 248 18.32 53.11 -10.25
N ASN A 249 18.41 51.89 -9.70
CA ASN A 249 18.91 51.64 -8.36
C ASN A 249 20.43 51.79 -8.38
N ASN A 250 21.00 52.52 -7.42
CA ASN A 250 22.42 52.88 -7.45
C ASN A 250 23.18 52.30 -6.25
N LEU A 251 24.48 52.09 -6.43
CA LEU A 251 25.35 51.52 -5.40
C LEU A 251 25.63 52.45 -4.20
N ASP A 252 25.20 53.71 -4.25
CA ASP A 252 25.39 54.69 -3.17
C ASP A 252 24.15 54.88 -2.28
N GLY A 253 23.13 54.01 -2.44
CA GLY A 253 21.88 54.08 -1.68
C GLY A 253 20.94 55.18 -2.13
N THR A 254 21.09 55.61 -3.39
CA THR A 254 20.15 56.47 -4.08
C THR A 254 19.42 55.73 -5.21
N ILE A 255 18.32 56.31 -5.68
CA ILE A 255 17.67 55.93 -6.92
C ILE A 255 17.63 57.17 -7.81
N SER A 256 18.13 57.07 -9.04
CA SER A 256 18.02 58.16 -10.03
C SER A 256 16.73 58.03 -10.83
N ARG A 257 16.06 59.14 -11.12
CA ARG A 257 14.93 59.26 -12.04
C ARG A 257 15.35 59.96 -13.31
N ILE A 258 14.95 59.43 -14.46
CA ILE A 258 15.26 59.93 -15.79
C ILE A 258 13.95 60.17 -16.55
N ASP A 259 13.67 61.44 -16.85
CA ASP A 259 12.48 61.88 -17.58
C ASP A 259 12.84 62.25 -19.02
N PHE A 260 12.23 61.58 -20.00
CA PHE A 260 12.42 61.87 -21.42
C PHE A 260 11.31 62.78 -21.95
N PRO A 261 11.64 63.88 -22.65
CA PRO A 261 10.63 64.74 -23.26
C PRO A 261 9.69 63.96 -24.18
N GLY A 262 8.40 63.92 -23.82
CA GLY A 262 7.37 63.23 -24.62
C GLY A 262 7.56 61.72 -24.74
N ASP A 263 8.27 61.09 -23.81
CA ASP A 263 8.64 59.67 -23.83
C ASP A 263 9.53 59.28 -25.03
N ASP A 264 10.18 60.25 -25.68
CA ASP A 264 11.09 60.03 -26.80
C ASP A 264 12.54 59.81 -26.28
N PHE A 265 13.00 58.57 -26.32
CA PHE A 265 14.33 58.18 -25.83
C PHE A 265 15.51 58.69 -26.68
N THR A 266 15.23 59.31 -27.83
CA THR A 266 16.24 60.00 -28.64
C THR A 266 16.50 61.43 -28.18
N GLN A 267 15.63 61.99 -27.33
CA GLN A 267 15.81 63.33 -26.76
C GLN A 267 16.71 63.29 -25.53
N THR A 268 17.39 64.40 -25.26
CA THR A 268 18.15 64.56 -24.01
C THR A 268 17.21 64.56 -22.81
N PRO A 269 17.35 63.63 -21.85
CA PRO A 269 16.48 63.56 -20.69
C PRO A 269 16.89 64.54 -19.59
N THR A 270 16.01 64.71 -18.60
CA THR A 270 16.33 65.31 -17.31
C THR A 270 16.60 64.20 -16.29
N VAL A 271 17.72 64.28 -15.59
CA VAL A 271 18.06 63.36 -14.49
C VAL A 271 17.82 64.04 -13.15
N SER A 272 17.10 63.39 -12.24
CA SER A 272 16.76 63.89 -10.91
C SER A 272 16.84 62.79 -9.85
N LEU A 273 16.81 63.17 -8.57
CA LEU A 273 16.83 62.22 -7.44
C LEU A 273 15.42 61.67 -7.20
N PHE A 274 15.27 60.34 -7.21
CA PHE A 274 14.02 59.67 -6.86
C PHE A 274 13.94 59.30 -5.38
N ALA A 275 15.00 58.66 -4.85
CA ALA A 275 15.11 58.26 -3.46
C ALA A 275 16.55 58.38 -2.96
N SER A 276 16.75 58.56 -1.65
CA SER A 276 18.08 58.63 -1.02
C SER A 276 18.06 58.18 0.44
N GLY A 277 19.23 57.84 0.96
CA GLY A 277 19.41 57.43 2.36
C GLY A 277 19.11 55.96 2.63
N GLY A 278 19.03 55.15 1.55
CA GLY A 278 19.09 53.70 1.61
C GLY A 278 20.54 53.21 1.72
N PHE A 279 20.75 51.94 1.39
CA PHE A 279 22.06 51.28 1.38
C PHE A 279 22.48 50.92 -0.05
N ARG A 280 23.71 50.41 -0.23
CA ARG A 280 24.23 50.04 -1.56
C ARG A 280 23.20 49.18 -2.30
N GLY A 281 22.64 49.71 -3.38
CA GLY A 281 21.70 49.01 -4.22
C GLY A 281 22.40 48.11 -5.24
N ASP A 282 21.66 47.14 -5.75
CA ASP A 282 22.07 46.27 -6.85
C ASP A 282 20.91 46.13 -7.87
N LEU A 283 20.73 44.96 -8.46
CA LEU A 283 19.66 44.67 -9.41
C LEU A 283 18.25 44.88 -8.82
N SER A 284 17.31 45.12 -9.74
CA SER A 284 15.89 45.36 -9.42
C SER A 284 14.99 44.68 -10.42
N GLN A 285 13.78 44.34 -10.00
CA GLN A 285 12.73 43.80 -10.84
C GLN A 285 11.36 44.35 -10.46
N VAL A 286 10.41 44.36 -11.38
CA VAL A 286 9.03 44.79 -11.11
C VAL A 286 8.13 43.57 -10.95
N GLY A 287 7.50 43.44 -9.78
CA GLY A 287 6.64 42.30 -9.43
C GLY A 287 5.26 42.35 -10.05
N PRO A 288 4.42 41.32 -9.87
CA PRO A 288 3.09 41.24 -10.48
C PRO A 288 2.14 42.34 -9.99
N ASP A 289 2.30 42.81 -8.76
CA ASP A 289 1.70 44.04 -8.20
C ASP A 289 2.16 45.35 -8.88
N GLY A 290 3.16 45.23 -9.74
CA GLY A 290 3.98 46.26 -10.35
C GLY A 290 4.63 47.22 -9.35
N CYS A 291 4.90 46.75 -8.14
CA CYS A 291 5.85 47.39 -7.25
C CYS A 291 7.27 47.05 -7.72
N LEU A 292 8.20 47.97 -7.49
CA LEU A 292 9.61 47.78 -7.74
C LEU A 292 10.22 47.04 -6.55
N TYR A 293 10.79 45.88 -6.80
CA TYR A 293 11.58 45.10 -5.85
C TYR A 293 13.05 45.31 -6.18
N LEU A 294 13.83 45.76 -5.21
CA LEU A 294 15.24 46.02 -5.39
C LEU A 294 16.02 45.52 -4.19
N THR A 295 17.25 45.08 -4.42
CA THR A 295 18.11 44.58 -3.34
C THR A 295 19.00 45.69 -2.79
N GLN A 296 19.29 45.58 -1.50
CA GLN A 296 20.17 46.48 -0.75
C GLN A 296 21.12 45.69 0.14
N ASP A 297 22.38 46.12 0.18
CA ASP A 297 23.39 45.65 1.13
C ASP A 297 23.27 46.43 2.46
N GLY A 298 22.16 46.19 3.14
CA GLY A 298 21.78 46.81 4.40
C GLY A 298 20.27 46.77 4.61
N VAL A 299 19.84 46.94 5.85
CA VAL A 299 18.41 47.00 6.21
C VAL A 299 18.15 48.20 7.09
N ARG A 300 17.01 48.86 6.88
CA ARG A 300 16.44 49.83 7.81
C ARG A 300 14.98 49.49 8.02
N PHE A 301 14.64 49.08 9.24
CA PHE A 301 13.30 48.67 9.62
C PHE A 301 12.42 49.88 9.96
N ALA A 302 11.11 49.64 10.02
CA ALA A 302 10.06 50.61 10.35
C ALA A 302 10.25 51.32 11.70
N ASP A 303 10.90 50.69 12.67
CA ASP A 303 11.23 51.34 13.96
C ASP A 303 12.51 52.21 13.92
N GLY A 304 13.22 52.21 12.80
CA GLY A 304 14.44 52.97 12.54
C GLY A 304 15.74 52.26 12.85
N THR A 305 15.66 51.04 13.40
CA THR A 305 16.84 50.18 13.57
C THR A 305 17.42 49.79 12.22
N THR A 306 18.74 49.61 12.19
CA THR A 306 19.47 49.22 10.99
C THR A 306 20.27 47.95 11.22
N SER A 307 20.38 47.12 10.18
CA SER A 307 21.20 45.90 10.18
C SER A 307 22.19 45.90 9.00
N SER A 308 23.29 45.17 9.14
CA SER A 308 24.24 44.87 8.06
C SER A 308 23.83 43.66 7.20
N GLU A 309 22.71 43.03 7.52
CA GLU A 309 22.07 42.03 6.65
C GLU A 309 21.64 42.67 5.32
N ASN A 310 21.39 41.87 4.29
CA ASN A 310 20.85 42.35 3.03
C ASN A 310 19.32 42.39 3.08
N SER A 311 18.71 43.26 2.27
CA SER A 311 17.25 43.33 2.16
C SER A 311 16.76 43.39 0.73
N VAL A 312 15.52 42.92 0.55
CA VAL A 312 14.68 43.30 -0.59
C VAL A 312 13.78 44.43 -0.13
N VAL A 313 13.83 45.57 -0.81
CA VAL A 313 12.94 46.70 -0.59
C VAL A 313 11.90 46.71 -1.69
N ARG A 314 10.62 46.81 -1.29
CA ARG A 314 9.49 46.93 -2.21
C ARG A 314 9.01 48.37 -2.21
N ILE A 315 9.00 49.00 -3.38
CA ILE A 315 8.49 50.36 -3.61
C ILE A 315 7.27 50.29 -4.50
N CYS A 316 6.12 50.70 -4.00
CA CYS A 316 4.88 50.68 -4.75
C CYS A 316 4.54 52.08 -5.28
N GLY A 317 3.95 52.10 -6.48
CA GLY A 317 3.53 53.36 -7.09
C GLY A 317 3.08 53.25 -8.53
N GLY A 318 3.40 52.21 -9.29
CA GLY A 318 2.93 52.07 -10.68
C GLY A 318 4.00 51.76 -11.72
N PHE A 319 4.89 50.79 -11.47
CA PHE A 319 5.96 50.38 -12.39
C PHE A 319 5.49 49.36 -13.43
N ALA A 320 6.15 49.33 -14.59
CA ALA A 320 5.83 48.44 -15.70
C ALA A 320 6.43 47.05 -15.44
N THR A 321 5.60 46.02 -15.50
CA THR A 321 6.01 44.62 -15.33
C THR A 321 6.77 44.13 -16.56
N PRO A 322 7.90 43.42 -16.39
CA PRO A 322 8.59 42.79 -17.53
C PRO A 322 7.76 41.62 -18.09
N PRO A 323 8.07 41.14 -19.30
CA PRO A 323 7.52 39.91 -19.83
C PRO A 323 7.75 38.72 -18.87
N GLY A 324 6.72 37.89 -18.69
CA GLY A 324 6.80 36.70 -17.84
C GLY A 324 6.47 36.93 -16.37
N VAL A 325 6.18 38.17 -15.96
CA VAL A 325 5.58 38.49 -14.66
C VAL A 325 4.09 38.76 -14.86
N THR A 326 3.22 37.90 -14.32
CA THR A 326 1.79 37.85 -14.66
C THR A 326 0.97 38.93 -13.93
N LEU A 327 0.20 39.74 -14.70
CA LEU A 327 -0.73 40.77 -14.18
C LEU A 327 -2.06 40.20 -13.66
N ILE A 328 -2.33 38.96 -14.01
CA ILE A 328 -3.46 38.16 -13.55
C ILE A 328 -2.87 36.87 -13.00
N THR A 329 -3.16 36.56 -11.74
CA THR A 329 -2.77 35.28 -11.14
C THR A 329 -4.02 34.43 -10.93
N LEU A 330 -3.93 33.14 -11.17
CA LEU A 330 -5.00 32.18 -11.00
C LEU A 330 -4.64 31.25 -9.84
N SER A 331 -5.56 31.07 -8.90
CA SER A 331 -5.39 30.21 -7.73
C SER A 331 -6.63 29.33 -7.48
N PRO A 332 -6.49 28.17 -6.79
CA PRO A 332 -5.23 27.55 -6.36
C PRO A 332 -4.38 27.07 -7.55
N LEU A 333 -3.05 26.99 -7.38
CA LEU A 333 -2.10 26.60 -8.44
C LEU A 333 -2.31 25.15 -8.89
N THR A 334 -2.60 24.28 -7.93
CA THR A 334 -2.98 22.90 -8.14
C THR A 334 -4.16 22.59 -7.23
N ALA A 335 -5.02 21.67 -7.65
CA ALA A 335 -6.00 21.06 -6.78
C ALA A 335 -6.32 19.64 -7.26
N VAL A 336 -6.75 18.78 -6.34
CA VAL A 336 -7.20 17.41 -6.63
C VAL A 336 -8.61 17.26 -6.07
N ASN A 337 -9.59 16.84 -6.88
CA ASN A 337 -10.95 16.59 -6.42
C ASN A 337 -11.48 15.30 -7.06
N PRO A 338 -12.46 14.64 -6.44
CA PRO A 338 -13.27 13.59 -7.05
C PRO A 338 -14.03 14.08 -8.30
N ILE A 339 -14.16 13.23 -9.32
CA ILE A 339 -15.15 13.41 -10.39
C ILE A 339 -16.56 13.61 -9.80
N GLY A 340 -17.38 14.44 -10.44
CA GLY A 340 -18.72 14.77 -9.98
C GLY A 340 -18.79 15.83 -8.87
N THR A 341 -17.66 16.33 -8.38
CA THR A 341 -17.61 17.49 -7.47
C THR A 341 -17.27 18.79 -8.21
N THR A 342 -17.53 19.93 -7.59
CA THR A 342 -17.22 21.24 -8.17
C THR A 342 -15.84 21.75 -7.74
N HIS A 343 -15.13 22.43 -8.63
CA HIS A 343 -13.88 23.11 -8.34
C HIS A 343 -13.99 24.60 -8.66
N THR A 344 -13.46 25.45 -7.77
CA THR A 344 -13.44 26.90 -7.95
C THR A 344 -12.02 27.38 -8.16
N VAL A 345 -11.81 28.16 -9.23
CA VAL A 345 -10.58 28.91 -9.46
C VAL A 345 -10.85 30.40 -9.37
N THR A 346 -9.91 31.15 -8.81
CA THR A 346 -10.00 32.60 -8.60
C THR A 346 -8.85 33.29 -9.31
N ALA A 347 -9.19 34.13 -10.28
CA ALA A 347 -8.28 35.06 -10.89
C ALA A 347 -8.18 36.34 -10.03
N THR A 348 -6.97 36.74 -9.67
CA THR A 348 -6.69 38.03 -9.03
C THR A 348 -5.95 38.92 -10.03
N VAL A 349 -6.50 40.10 -10.32
CA VAL A 349 -5.90 41.07 -11.22
C VAL A 349 -5.19 42.14 -10.41
N SER A 350 -3.89 42.27 -10.62
CA SER A 350 -3.04 43.13 -9.80
C SER A 350 -3.19 44.63 -10.14
N ARG A 351 -3.75 45.00 -11.31
CA ARG A 351 -4.07 46.39 -11.69
C ARG A 351 -5.18 46.57 -12.74
N ILE A 352 -6.08 47.54 -12.50
CA ILE A 352 -7.09 48.01 -13.48
C ILE A 352 -6.59 49.14 -14.41
N ALA A 353 -5.52 49.87 -14.03
CA ALA A 353 -5.15 51.13 -14.68
C ALA A 353 -4.75 50.98 -16.16
N GLU A 354 -4.26 49.81 -16.57
CA GLU A 354 -3.96 49.48 -17.98
C GLU A 354 -5.18 48.95 -18.76
N MET A 355 -6.25 48.59 -18.05
CA MET A 355 -7.49 48.02 -18.60
C MET A 355 -8.55 49.08 -18.94
N THR A 356 -8.37 50.34 -18.52
CA THR A 356 -9.36 51.40 -18.70
C THR A 356 -8.75 52.65 -19.35
N LYS A 357 -8.81 52.72 -20.69
CA LYS A 357 -8.56 53.98 -21.41
C LYS A 357 -9.89 54.69 -21.67
N GLY A 358 -10.10 55.84 -21.01
CA GLY A 358 -11.20 56.75 -21.32
C GLY A 358 -12.56 56.45 -20.65
N GLY A 359 -12.58 55.75 -19.52
CA GLY A 359 -13.82 55.46 -18.78
C GLY A 359 -14.64 54.27 -19.33
N ALA A 360 -14.01 53.41 -20.14
CA ALA A 360 -14.60 52.14 -20.56
C ALA A 360 -14.75 51.18 -19.37
N GLN A 361 -15.80 50.36 -19.41
CA GLN A 361 -16.08 49.31 -18.43
C GLN A 361 -14.92 48.31 -18.36
N ILE A 362 -14.61 47.82 -17.14
CA ILE A 362 -13.60 46.79 -16.90
C ILE A 362 -14.02 45.53 -17.66
N GLN A 363 -13.14 44.99 -18.51
CA GLN A 363 -13.42 43.75 -19.22
C GLN A 363 -13.45 42.57 -18.23
N PRO A 364 -14.40 41.62 -18.37
CA PRO A 364 -14.47 40.44 -17.51
C PRO A 364 -13.25 39.52 -17.73
N VAL A 365 -12.94 38.72 -16.71
CA VAL A 365 -11.92 37.67 -16.80
C VAL A 365 -12.54 36.47 -17.52
N THR A 366 -11.83 35.94 -18.51
CA THR A 366 -12.20 34.68 -19.15
C THR A 366 -11.34 33.55 -18.60
N PHE A 367 -11.95 32.44 -18.20
CA PHE A 367 -11.29 31.20 -17.78
C PHE A 367 -11.47 30.15 -18.87
N GLU A 368 -10.40 29.51 -19.31
CA GLU A 368 -10.40 28.46 -20.31
C GLU A 368 -9.80 27.18 -19.72
N ILE A 369 -10.50 26.05 -19.87
CA ILE A 369 -9.93 24.72 -19.63
C ILE A 369 -9.26 24.27 -20.94
N LEU A 370 -7.93 24.35 -20.98
CA LEU A 370 -7.12 24.19 -22.18
C LEU A 370 -6.95 22.72 -22.60
N SER A 371 -6.86 21.82 -21.63
CA SER A 371 -6.69 20.38 -21.82
C SER A 371 -7.20 19.63 -20.59
N GLY A 372 -7.35 18.31 -20.69
CA GLY A 372 -7.89 17.46 -19.62
C GLY A 372 -9.32 16.97 -19.89
N PRO A 373 -9.92 16.24 -18.93
CA PRO A 373 -11.27 15.69 -19.06
C PRO A 373 -12.35 16.76 -19.32
N ASN A 374 -12.21 17.98 -18.81
CA ASN A 374 -13.16 19.08 -19.04
C ASN A 374 -12.68 20.10 -20.09
N ALA A 375 -11.77 19.69 -20.99
CA ALA A 375 -11.20 20.57 -22.01
C ALA A 375 -12.26 21.21 -22.93
N GLY A 376 -12.07 22.51 -23.20
CA GLY A 376 -12.95 23.29 -24.09
C GLY A 376 -14.05 24.06 -23.37
N GLU A 377 -14.23 23.86 -22.07
CA GLU A 377 -15.12 24.71 -21.27
C GLU A 377 -14.54 26.12 -21.08
N THR A 378 -15.42 27.12 -21.08
CA THR A 378 -15.05 28.53 -20.97
C THR A 378 -16.04 29.28 -20.10
N TYR A 379 -15.52 30.06 -19.16
CA TYR A 379 -16.30 30.87 -18.21
C TYR A 379 -15.89 32.34 -18.31
N VAL A 380 -16.84 33.26 -18.17
CA VAL A 380 -16.58 34.70 -18.28
C VAL A 380 -17.20 35.39 -17.07
N GLU A 381 -16.36 35.87 -16.17
CA GLU A 381 -16.79 36.41 -14.88
C GLU A 381 -16.35 37.87 -14.69
N PRO A 382 -17.22 38.74 -14.15
CA PRO A 382 -16.84 40.13 -13.86
C PRO A 382 -15.85 40.20 -12.71
N LEU A 383 -14.97 41.21 -12.74
CA LEU A 383 -14.14 41.54 -11.59
C LEU A 383 -15.01 42.15 -10.48
N ASP A 384 -14.81 41.69 -9.26
CA ASP A 384 -15.42 42.22 -8.06
C ASP A 384 -14.71 43.50 -7.56
N GLN A 385 -15.16 44.01 -6.41
CA GLN A 385 -14.58 45.20 -5.76
C GLN A 385 -13.14 45.01 -5.27
N ASN A 386 -12.66 43.76 -5.17
CA ASN A 386 -11.33 43.37 -4.75
C ASN A 386 -10.41 43.01 -5.94
N LEU A 387 -10.88 43.19 -7.17
CA LEU A 387 -10.16 42.82 -8.41
C LEU A 387 -10.00 41.31 -8.56
N GLN A 388 -10.98 40.56 -8.09
CA GLN A 388 -11.03 39.13 -8.22
C GLN A 388 -12.22 38.71 -9.08
N ALA A 389 -12.03 37.65 -9.84
CA ALA A 389 -13.10 36.95 -10.52
C ALA A 389 -12.94 35.47 -10.18
N SER A 390 -14.03 34.77 -9.89
CA SER A 390 -13.98 33.35 -9.57
C SER A 390 -14.98 32.62 -10.43
N THR A 391 -14.57 31.49 -11.00
CA THR A 391 -15.49 30.56 -11.64
C THR A 391 -15.47 29.23 -10.94
N THR A 392 -16.61 28.55 -10.93
CA THR A 392 -16.79 27.21 -10.38
C THR A 392 -17.30 26.30 -11.50
N TYR A 393 -16.63 25.17 -11.71
CA TYR A 393 -17.05 24.18 -12.71
C TYR A 393 -17.12 22.76 -12.12
N LEU A 394 -17.87 21.87 -12.77
CA LEU A 394 -18.12 20.49 -12.34
C LEU A 394 -17.14 19.53 -13.04
N GLY A 395 -16.52 18.62 -12.29
CA GLY A 395 -15.65 17.59 -12.87
C GLY A 395 -16.39 16.40 -13.44
N ASP A 396 -17.21 16.61 -14.48
CA ASP A 396 -18.02 15.57 -15.14
C ASP A 396 -17.37 14.97 -16.40
N GLY A 397 -16.16 15.40 -16.77
CA GLY A 397 -15.42 14.93 -17.95
C GLY A 397 -14.68 13.59 -17.78
N GLY A 398 -14.71 13.01 -16.58
CA GLY A 398 -13.96 11.79 -16.22
C GLY A 398 -12.63 12.07 -15.54
N THR A 399 -11.82 11.03 -15.31
CA THR A 399 -10.55 11.14 -14.61
C THR A 399 -9.46 11.75 -15.48
N GLY A 400 -8.59 12.57 -14.89
CA GLY A 400 -7.46 13.18 -15.57
C GLY A 400 -7.18 14.59 -15.06
N THR A 401 -6.12 15.21 -15.56
CA THR A 401 -5.72 16.56 -15.15
C THR A 401 -6.17 17.60 -16.16
N ASP A 402 -7.02 18.52 -15.72
CA ASP A 402 -7.31 19.75 -16.42
C ASP A 402 -6.14 20.73 -16.29
N GLN A 403 -5.81 21.39 -17.39
CA GLN A 403 -4.98 22.60 -17.38
C GLN A 403 -5.87 23.81 -17.61
N ILE A 404 -5.85 24.76 -16.68
CA ILE A 404 -6.74 25.92 -16.66
C ILE A 404 -5.89 27.19 -16.76
N GLN A 405 -6.33 28.11 -17.60
CA GLN A 405 -5.72 29.44 -17.70
C GLN A 405 -6.81 30.50 -17.75
N ALA A 406 -6.57 31.63 -17.09
CA ALA A 406 -7.42 32.80 -17.20
C ALA A 406 -6.75 33.87 -18.07
N TYR A 407 -7.55 34.72 -18.70
CA TYR A 407 -7.04 35.92 -19.35
C TYR A 407 -8.01 37.09 -19.24
N ILE A 408 -7.45 38.29 -19.36
CA ILE A 408 -8.21 39.53 -19.56
C ILE A 408 -7.92 40.08 -20.95
N VAL A 409 -8.84 40.85 -21.51
CA VAL A 409 -8.59 41.60 -22.75
C VAL A 409 -8.32 43.05 -22.40
N ASP A 410 -7.19 43.58 -22.84
CA ASP A 410 -6.85 44.98 -22.63
C ASP A 410 -7.65 45.93 -23.54
N ALA A 411 -7.48 47.24 -23.36
CA ALA A 411 -8.18 48.25 -24.16
C ALA A 411 -7.80 48.26 -25.66
N SER A 412 -6.73 47.56 -26.06
CA SER A 412 -6.29 47.39 -27.45
C SER A 412 -6.84 46.12 -28.11
N GLY A 413 -7.49 45.23 -27.34
CA GLY A 413 -7.98 43.94 -27.82
C GLY A 413 -6.98 42.79 -27.63
N THR A 414 -5.88 43.01 -26.91
CA THR A 414 -4.84 41.99 -26.65
C THR A 414 -5.19 41.17 -25.42
N ARG A 415 -4.97 39.85 -25.47
CA ARG A 415 -5.17 38.94 -24.32
C ARG A 415 -3.94 38.97 -23.40
N ILE A 416 -4.16 39.15 -22.10
CA ILE A 416 -3.15 39.06 -21.05
C ILE A 416 -3.48 37.83 -20.20
N PHE A 417 -2.63 36.82 -20.24
CA PHE A 417 -2.87 35.50 -19.64
C PHE A 417 -2.31 35.39 -18.21
N SER A 418 -2.91 34.50 -17.42
CA SER A 418 -2.47 34.13 -16.08
C SER A 418 -1.38 33.06 -16.10
N ASN A 419 -0.86 32.73 -14.92
CA ASN A 419 -0.22 31.44 -14.71
C ASN A 419 -1.20 30.31 -15.07
N LEU A 420 -0.63 29.18 -15.48
CA LEU A 420 -1.38 27.95 -15.67
C LEU A 420 -1.62 27.31 -14.30
N VAL A 421 -2.84 26.83 -14.06
CA VAL A 421 -3.15 26.01 -12.88
C VAL A 421 -3.62 24.64 -13.33
N THR A 422 -3.43 23.64 -12.49
CA THR A 422 -3.88 22.27 -12.78
C THR A 422 -4.97 21.84 -11.83
N LYS A 423 -5.96 21.15 -12.39
CA LYS A 423 -6.99 20.47 -11.61
C LYS A 423 -7.00 19.00 -11.95
N THR A 424 -6.55 18.15 -11.04
CA THR A 424 -6.66 16.69 -11.22
C THR A 424 -8.02 16.23 -10.73
N TRP A 425 -8.79 15.65 -11.64
CA TRP A 425 -9.98 14.86 -11.35
C TRP A 425 -9.54 13.42 -11.17
N ILE A 426 -9.53 12.99 -9.92
CA ILE A 426 -9.38 11.57 -9.61
C ILE A 426 -10.77 10.94 -9.67
N GLY A 427 -10.82 9.61 -9.82
CA GLY A 427 -12.07 8.89 -9.58
C GLY A 427 -12.66 9.35 -8.24
N SER A 428 -13.96 9.18 -8.04
CA SER A 428 -14.47 9.26 -6.67
C SER A 428 -13.74 8.19 -5.89
N ALA A 429 -12.66 8.57 -5.24
CA ALA A 429 -11.96 7.77 -4.29
C ALA A 429 -12.98 7.43 -3.23
N THR A 430 -13.37 6.17 -3.19
CA THR A 430 -14.34 5.68 -2.25
C THR A 430 -13.70 5.81 -0.86
N ASP A 431 -14.31 6.62 0.00
CA ASP A 431 -14.04 6.62 1.44
C ASP A 431 -14.99 5.56 2.02
N CYS A 432 -14.58 4.32 1.87
CA CYS A 432 -15.33 3.11 2.15
C CYS A 432 -15.56 2.91 3.64
N ASN A 433 -14.60 3.31 4.49
CA ASN A 433 -14.70 3.26 5.95
C ASN A 433 -15.32 4.53 6.58
N ASN A 434 -15.59 5.56 5.77
CA ASN A 434 -16.29 6.79 6.13
C ASN A 434 -15.55 7.60 7.23
N ASN A 435 -14.23 7.48 7.29
CA ASN A 435 -13.39 8.14 8.29
C ASN A 435 -13.06 9.61 7.91
N GLY A 436 -13.47 10.05 6.71
CA GLY A 436 -13.26 11.40 6.19
C GLY A 436 -11.94 11.57 5.43
N ILE A 437 -11.22 10.48 5.18
CA ILE A 437 -10.01 10.36 4.37
C ILE A 437 -10.34 9.40 3.22
N PRO A 438 -10.16 9.78 1.94
CA PRO A 438 -10.35 8.84 0.84
C PRO A 438 -9.35 7.67 0.92
N ASP A 439 -9.79 6.43 0.71
CA ASP A 439 -8.94 5.25 0.95
C ASP A 439 -7.80 5.11 -0.08
N ASP A 440 -7.87 5.79 -1.24
CA ASP A 440 -6.74 5.94 -2.18
C ASP A 440 -5.70 6.99 -1.73
N GLN A 441 -6.00 7.70 -0.64
CA GLN A 441 -5.13 8.62 0.10
C GLN A 441 -4.79 8.05 1.49
N GLU A 442 -5.18 6.81 1.83
CA GLU A 442 -4.80 6.17 3.09
C GLU A 442 -3.29 5.93 3.07
N THR A 443 -2.56 6.94 3.53
CA THR A 443 -1.17 6.83 3.91
C THR A 443 -1.09 5.81 5.03
N CYS A 444 -0.12 4.90 4.96
CA CYS A 444 0.20 3.91 5.99
C CYS A 444 -0.16 4.42 7.40
N PRO A 445 -1.07 3.75 8.12
CA PRO A 445 -1.34 4.11 9.51
C PRO A 445 -0.04 4.17 10.29
N PRO A 446 0.07 5.00 11.34
CA PRO A 446 1.29 5.06 12.13
C PRO A 446 1.75 3.66 12.54
N VAL A 447 3.04 3.38 12.42
CA VAL A 447 3.60 2.06 12.64
C VAL A 447 4.18 2.00 14.04
N ASP A 448 3.63 1.13 14.88
CA ASP A 448 4.29 0.70 16.10
C ASP A 448 5.31 -0.37 15.71
N LEU A 449 6.60 -0.02 15.82
CA LEU A 449 7.70 -0.87 15.39
C LEU A 449 8.48 -1.35 16.60
N VAL A 450 8.60 -2.67 16.78
CA VAL A 450 9.40 -3.25 17.85
C VAL A 450 10.52 -4.09 17.27
N PHE A 451 11.76 -3.66 17.52
CA PHE A 451 12.93 -4.48 17.26
C PHE A 451 13.17 -5.40 18.45
N ILE A 452 13.37 -6.69 18.15
CA ILE A 452 13.81 -7.68 19.11
C ILE A 452 15.18 -8.15 18.64
N MET A 453 16.20 -7.87 19.43
CA MET A 453 17.57 -8.14 19.06
C MET A 453 18.14 -9.27 19.91
N ASP A 454 18.67 -10.26 19.22
CA ASP A 454 19.64 -11.18 19.78
C ASP A 454 20.84 -10.42 20.33
N THR A 455 21.15 -10.66 21.59
CA THR A 455 22.25 -9.99 22.30
C THR A 455 23.45 -10.91 22.51
N SER A 456 23.58 -11.97 21.72
CA SER A 456 24.77 -12.82 21.69
C SER A 456 25.99 -12.06 21.12
N GLY A 457 27.18 -12.65 21.28
CA GLY A 457 28.44 -12.00 20.91
C GLY A 457 28.71 -11.92 19.41
N SER A 458 27.92 -12.59 18.56
CA SER A 458 27.99 -12.49 17.10
C SER A 458 27.37 -11.20 16.57
N MET A 459 26.40 -10.63 17.30
CA MET A 459 25.49 -9.59 16.81
C MET A 459 26.02 -8.14 16.91
N PHE A 460 27.33 -7.95 17.08
CA PHE A 460 27.88 -6.61 17.37
C PHE A 460 27.81 -5.65 16.18
N ASP A 461 28.06 -6.13 14.96
CA ASP A 461 27.96 -5.32 13.75
C ASP A 461 26.51 -5.07 13.33
N GLU A 462 25.60 -6.03 13.53
CA GLU A 462 24.15 -5.83 13.37
C GLU A 462 23.62 -4.78 14.33
N ALA A 463 24.04 -4.83 15.60
CA ALA A 463 23.69 -3.82 16.59
C ALA A 463 24.19 -2.42 16.16
N ALA A 464 25.45 -2.32 15.72
CA ALA A 464 26.00 -1.06 15.23
C ALA A 464 25.28 -0.55 13.95
N GLY A 465 24.92 -1.46 13.03
CA GLY A 465 24.16 -1.17 11.82
C GLY A 465 22.77 -0.62 12.12
N LEU A 466 22.03 -1.27 13.04
CA LEU A 466 20.72 -0.82 13.51
C LEU A 466 20.81 0.56 14.15
N CYS A 467 21.73 0.72 15.11
CA CYS A 467 21.87 1.96 15.87
C CYS A 467 22.25 3.16 14.98
N SER A 468 23.00 2.93 13.90
CA SER A 468 23.42 4.00 12.97
C SER A 468 22.38 4.32 11.90
N SER A 469 21.53 3.37 11.52
CA SER A 469 20.61 3.52 10.39
C SER A 469 19.22 4.03 10.79
N ILE A 470 18.68 3.60 11.94
CA ILE A 470 17.25 3.74 12.22
C ILE A 470 16.74 5.18 12.30
N GLN A 471 17.52 6.12 12.83
CA GLN A 471 17.11 7.53 12.93
C GLN A 471 16.93 8.17 11.54
N GLN A 472 17.79 7.82 10.59
CA GLN A 472 17.67 8.31 9.22
C GLN A 472 16.49 7.66 8.50
N VAL A 473 16.27 6.35 8.70
CA VAL A 473 15.11 5.64 8.12
C VAL A 473 13.80 6.24 8.60
N VAL A 474 13.66 6.51 9.90
CA VAL A 474 12.46 7.16 10.47
C VAL A 474 12.27 8.57 9.90
N ALA A 475 13.34 9.34 9.72
CA ALA A 475 13.26 10.66 9.11
C ALA A 475 12.85 10.60 7.62
N ASP A 476 13.40 9.66 6.85
CA ASP A 476 13.10 9.46 5.43
C ASP A 476 11.66 8.98 5.21
N LEU A 477 11.17 8.10 6.10
CA LEU A 477 9.78 7.64 6.12
C LEU A 477 8.81 8.77 6.53
N ALA A 478 9.20 9.63 7.47
CA ALA A 478 8.39 10.79 7.85
C ALA A 478 8.22 11.81 6.70
N VAL A 479 9.24 11.98 5.84
CA VAL A 479 9.13 12.77 4.60
C VAL A 479 8.12 12.15 3.62
N GLN A 480 7.96 10.82 3.66
CA GLN A 480 6.98 10.07 2.87
C GLN A 480 5.60 9.98 3.54
N GLY A 481 5.40 10.64 4.70
CA GLY A 481 4.14 10.62 5.45
C GLY A 481 3.93 9.40 6.34
N ILE A 482 4.90 8.49 6.43
CA ILE A 482 4.83 7.30 7.29
C ILE A 482 5.38 7.67 8.66
N THR A 483 4.50 7.68 9.67
CA THR A 483 4.89 7.93 11.06
C THR A 483 5.26 6.61 11.72
N VAL A 484 6.46 6.51 12.30
CA VAL A 484 6.94 5.27 12.95
C VAL A 484 7.32 5.55 14.40
N THR A 485 6.89 4.68 15.32
CA THR A 485 7.25 4.72 16.74
C THR A 485 8.11 3.49 17.07
N PRO A 486 9.45 3.58 16.96
CA PRO A 486 10.32 2.44 17.19
C PRO A 486 10.60 2.19 18.68
N SER A 487 10.57 0.93 19.09
CA SER A 487 11.05 0.43 20.38
C SER A 487 12.18 -0.58 20.17
N PHE A 488 13.23 -0.50 20.98
CA PHE A 488 14.44 -1.31 20.80
C PHE A 488 14.65 -2.17 22.03
N LEU A 489 14.42 -3.48 21.89
CA LEU A 489 14.50 -4.43 22.99
C LEU A 489 15.57 -5.49 22.70
N GLY A 490 16.45 -5.74 23.66
CA GLY A 490 17.20 -7.00 23.70
C GLY A 490 16.28 -8.14 24.16
N ILE A 491 16.69 -9.39 23.99
CA ILE A 491 15.88 -10.53 24.43
C ILE A 491 15.93 -10.69 25.96
N THR A 492 17.12 -10.84 26.54
CA THR A 492 17.30 -10.97 28.01
C THR A 492 18.31 -9.99 28.61
N GLU A 493 19.32 -9.54 27.87
CA GLU A 493 20.37 -8.68 28.42
C GLU A 493 20.00 -7.18 28.36
N THR A 494 20.38 -6.45 29.40
CA THR A 494 20.12 -5.00 29.50
C THR A 494 21.17 -4.21 28.70
N PRO A 495 20.80 -3.14 27.97
CA PRO A 495 21.69 -2.44 27.04
C PRO A 495 23.00 -1.89 27.64
N GLY A 496 24.09 -1.97 26.85
CA GLY A 496 25.39 -1.35 27.16
C GLY A 496 26.51 -1.80 26.21
N GLY A 497 27.52 -0.96 26.01
CA GLY A 497 28.62 -1.26 25.07
C GLY A 497 28.18 -1.15 23.60
N ASP A 498 28.39 -2.21 22.82
CA ASP A 498 28.11 -2.26 21.38
C ASP A 498 26.59 -2.29 21.05
N PHE A 499 25.72 -2.58 22.02
CA PHE A 499 24.25 -2.55 21.92
C PHE A 499 23.62 -1.20 22.34
N GLY A 500 24.32 -0.09 22.13
CA GLY A 500 24.04 1.20 22.76
C GLY A 500 22.69 1.86 22.44
N CYS A 501 21.96 1.42 21.42
CA CYS A 501 20.62 1.94 21.09
C CYS A 501 19.46 1.10 21.67
N LEU A 502 19.72 -0.10 22.18
CA LEU A 502 18.70 -0.86 22.89
C LEU A 502 18.28 -0.08 24.14
N THR A 503 16.99 -0.13 24.47
CA THR A 503 16.40 0.69 25.55
C THR A 503 16.02 -0.12 26.79
N ASP A 504 15.66 -1.39 26.60
CA ASP A 504 15.35 -2.36 27.65
C ASP A 504 15.51 -3.78 27.07
N ASN A 505 15.05 -4.81 27.78
CA ASN A 505 14.87 -6.16 27.23
C ASN A 505 13.44 -6.69 27.43
N VAL A 506 13.05 -7.64 26.59
CA VAL A 506 11.70 -8.24 26.56
C VAL A 506 11.34 -8.83 27.93
N ALA A 507 12.22 -9.64 28.51
CA ALA A 507 11.97 -10.31 29.78
C ALA A 507 11.73 -9.33 30.95
N ASN A 508 12.43 -8.20 30.98
CA ASN A 508 12.30 -7.17 32.00
C ASN A 508 11.08 -6.25 31.78
N LEU A 509 10.83 -5.83 30.54
CA LEU A 509 9.78 -4.86 30.21
C LEU A 509 8.38 -5.49 30.15
N LEU A 510 8.26 -6.67 29.53
CA LEU A 510 6.99 -7.33 29.21
C LEU A 510 6.75 -8.60 30.03
N GLY A 511 7.76 -9.04 30.78
CA GLY A 511 7.77 -10.30 31.50
C GLY A 511 8.36 -11.43 30.65
N GLY A 512 9.07 -12.36 31.29
CA GLY A 512 9.72 -13.47 30.58
C GLY A 512 8.81 -14.64 30.23
N ALA A 513 7.55 -14.67 30.71
CA ALA A 513 6.66 -15.82 30.49
C ALA A 513 6.19 -15.88 29.03
N VAL A 514 6.49 -16.98 28.35
CA VAL A 514 6.15 -17.18 26.93
C VAL A 514 4.69 -17.61 26.81
N PRO A 515 3.87 -16.90 26.02
CA PRO A 515 2.49 -17.29 25.81
C PRO A 515 2.33 -18.42 24.80
N GLY A 516 1.26 -19.19 24.95
CA GLY A 516 1.02 -20.40 24.17
C GLY A 516 1.82 -21.60 24.68
N SER A 517 2.06 -22.57 23.80
CA SER A 517 2.84 -23.76 24.11
C SER A 517 3.95 -23.93 23.09
N SER A 518 5.18 -24.05 23.57
CA SER A 518 6.35 -24.35 22.74
C SER A 518 7.24 -25.34 23.49
N SER A 519 7.88 -26.25 22.76
CA SER A 519 8.92 -27.13 23.28
C SER A 519 10.20 -26.36 23.64
N CYS A 520 10.32 -25.10 23.21
CA CYS A 520 11.37 -24.15 23.55
C CYS A 520 11.30 -23.56 24.99
N GLY A 521 10.49 -24.16 25.85
CA GLY A 521 10.31 -23.69 27.23
C GLY A 521 9.26 -22.58 27.38
N SER A 522 8.88 -22.32 28.63
CA SER A 522 7.78 -21.41 29.00
C SER A 522 8.23 -20.05 29.51
N VAL A 523 9.54 -19.81 29.54
CA VAL A 523 10.15 -18.55 29.99
C VAL A 523 11.34 -18.23 29.10
N ILE A 524 11.47 -16.98 28.66
CA ILE A 524 12.65 -16.47 27.96
C ILE A 524 13.82 -16.50 28.95
N ILE A 525 14.85 -17.29 28.65
CA ILE A 525 15.98 -17.52 29.54
C ILE A 525 17.34 -17.27 28.87
N GLN A 526 17.42 -17.31 27.54
CA GLN A 526 18.64 -17.03 26.78
C GLN A 526 18.57 -15.70 26.04
N SER A 527 19.72 -15.16 25.64
CA SER A 527 19.84 -13.97 24.79
C SER A 527 19.40 -14.18 23.35
N GLU A 528 19.18 -15.44 22.96
CA GLU A 528 19.04 -15.91 21.58
C GLU A 528 17.60 -16.42 21.31
N ASP A 529 16.72 -16.39 22.32
CA ASP A 529 15.34 -16.90 22.27
C ASP A 529 14.39 -16.00 21.44
N TRP A 530 14.72 -15.72 20.18
CA TRP A 530 14.06 -14.67 19.39
C TRP A 530 12.62 -15.02 18.97
N ALA A 531 12.27 -16.30 18.81
CA ALA A 531 10.88 -16.70 18.56
C ALA A 531 10.01 -16.55 19.81
N ASN A 532 10.48 -17.01 20.97
CA ASN A 532 9.78 -16.85 22.25
C ASN A 532 9.62 -15.36 22.61
N ALA A 533 10.66 -14.55 22.37
CA ALA A 533 10.61 -13.11 22.53
C ALA A 533 9.57 -12.46 21.60
N THR A 534 9.49 -12.90 20.34
CA THR A 534 8.47 -12.45 19.39
C THR A 534 7.06 -12.73 19.91
N ALA A 535 6.80 -13.94 20.43
CA ALA A 535 5.50 -14.29 21.00
C ALA A 535 5.14 -13.40 22.21
N VAL A 536 6.08 -13.13 23.11
CA VAL A 536 5.87 -12.24 24.26
C VAL A 536 5.57 -10.81 23.82
N VAL A 537 6.34 -10.27 22.87
CA VAL A 537 6.11 -8.91 22.36
C VAL A 537 4.76 -8.83 21.66
N ALA A 538 4.43 -9.79 20.81
CA ALA A 538 3.16 -9.79 20.07
C ALA A 538 1.95 -9.69 21.00
N GLN A 539 1.95 -10.40 22.13
CA GLN A 539 0.84 -10.38 23.08
C GLN A 539 0.88 -9.22 24.09
N ASN A 540 2.05 -8.96 24.67
CA ASN A 540 2.14 -8.13 25.88
C ASN A 540 2.60 -6.69 25.59
N PHE A 541 3.10 -6.40 24.40
CA PHE A 541 3.48 -5.04 24.04
C PHE A 541 2.24 -4.12 23.98
N PRO A 542 2.32 -2.88 24.51
CA PRO A 542 1.19 -1.97 24.56
C PRO A 542 0.92 -1.32 23.20
N TRP A 543 0.43 -2.10 22.24
CA TRP A 543 0.10 -1.65 20.89
C TRP A 543 -0.93 -0.52 20.89
N THR A 544 -0.68 0.52 20.10
CA THR A 544 -1.61 1.62 19.87
C THR A 544 -2.78 1.13 19.00
N PRO A 545 -4.04 1.32 19.41
CA PRO A 545 -5.18 0.95 18.58
C PRO A 545 -5.16 1.69 17.23
N GLY A 546 -5.32 0.95 16.13
CA GLY A 546 -5.32 1.50 14.76
C GLY A 546 -3.94 1.70 14.13
N ASN A 547 -2.85 1.46 14.86
CA ASN A 547 -1.49 1.46 14.29
C ASN A 547 -1.16 0.11 13.65
N VAL A 548 -0.31 0.13 12.62
CA VAL A 548 0.32 -1.09 12.10
C VAL A 548 1.25 -1.63 13.18
N ARG A 549 1.12 -2.92 13.52
CA ARG A 549 1.93 -3.59 14.54
C ARG A 549 3.00 -4.41 13.83
N LEU A 550 4.25 -3.96 13.92
CA LEU A 550 5.37 -4.61 13.24
C LEU A 550 6.44 -5.03 14.26
N ILE A 551 6.80 -6.30 14.24
CA ILE A 551 7.97 -6.82 14.95
C ILE A 551 9.07 -7.14 13.93
N ILE A 552 10.29 -6.70 14.19
CA ILE A 552 11.48 -7.07 13.43
C ILE A 552 12.44 -7.81 14.38
N PRO A 553 12.40 -9.15 14.43
CA PRO A 553 13.41 -9.93 15.13
C PRO A 553 14.72 -9.95 14.31
N ILE A 554 15.85 -9.80 14.99
CA ILE A 554 17.18 -9.79 14.38
C ILE A 554 18.06 -10.80 15.12
N SER A 555 18.52 -11.84 14.42
CA SER A 555 19.39 -12.90 14.96
C SER A 555 20.14 -13.59 13.83
N ASP A 556 21.31 -14.16 14.11
CA ASP A 556 22.02 -15.08 13.23
C ASP A 556 21.98 -16.54 13.73
N GLU A 557 21.27 -16.80 14.83
CA GLU A 557 21.22 -18.08 15.55
C GLU A 557 19.80 -18.68 15.57
N GLY A 558 19.69 -19.92 16.05
CA GLY A 558 18.41 -20.65 16.16
C GLY A 558 17.35 -19.89 17.00
N PRO A 559 16.07 -19.89 16.60
CA PRO A 559 14.97 -19.22 17.32
C PRO A 559 14.72 -19.64 18.76
N CYS A 560 15.30 -20.77 19.17
CA CYS A 560 15.22 -21.36 20.48
C CYS A 560 16.61 -21.65 21.04
N SER A 561 17.05 -20.90 22.06
CA SER A 561 18.35 -21.09 22.72
C SER A 561 19.57 -21.05 21.79
N GLY A 562 19.44 -20.43 20.61
CA GLY A 562 20.51 -20.19 19.65
C GLY A 562 21.02 -21.46 18.96
N ASP A 563 22.34 -21.59 18.85
CA ASP A 563 22.97 -22.65 18.07
C ASP A 563 23.12 -23.99 18.82
N PRO A 564 22.89 -25.15 18.15
CA PRO A 564 22.56 -25.30 16.72
C PRO A 564 21.06 -25.24 16.42
N CYS A 565 20.70 -24.75 15.23
CA CYS A 565 19.33 -24.74 14.70
C CYS A 565 18.76 -26.17 14.45
N ASP A 566 17.56 -26.42 14.95
CA ASP A 566 16.84 -27.69 15.01
C ASP A 566 15.48 -27.62 14.28
N ASP A 567 15.50 -27.98 12.99
CA ASP A 567 14.30 -28.00 12.12
C ASP A 567 14.16 -29.32 11.34
N PRO A 568 13.10 -30.13 11.59
CA PRO A 568 12.04 -29.91 12.58
C PRO A 568 12.52 -30.17 14.01
N GLY A 569 12.02 -29.40 14.98
CA GLY A 569 12.46 -29.49 16.36
C GLY A 569 12.08 -28.26 17.18
N THR A 570 12.81 -27.99 18.26
CA THR A 570 12.45 -26.94 19.23
C THR A 570 12.37 -25.54 18.62
N ASP A 571 13.20 -25.26 17.61
CA ASP A 571 13.18 -24.01 16.85
C ASP A 571 11.93 -23.87 15.97
N ARG A 572 11.53 -24.95 15.28
CA ARG A 572 10.29 -24.99 14.47
C ARG A 572 9.04 -24.79 15.33
N ASP A 573 9.00 -25.40 16.51
CA ASP A 573 7.88 -25.27 17.45
C ASP A 573 7.78 -23.85 18.01
N ALA A 574 8.92 -23.22 18.33
CA ALA A 574 8.96 -21.84 18.79
C ALA A 574 8.43 -20.86 17.72
N ILE A 575 8.83 -21.06 16.45
CA ILE A 575 8.34 -20.26 15.31
C ILE A 575 6.84 -20.44 15.13
N THR A 576 6.36 -21.68 15.18
CA THR A 576 4.93 -21.98 15.02
C THR A 576 4.09 -21.34 16.12
N ASN A 577 4.59 -21.34 17.37
CA ASN A 577 3.96 -20.64 18.48
C ASN A 577 3.97 -19.11 18.27
N ALA A 578 5.10 -18.54 17.83
CA ALA A 578 5.22 -17.12 17.55
C ALA A 578 4.25 -16.66 16.45
N ILE A 579 4.07 -17.44 15.36
CA ILE A 579 3.09 -17.18 14.30
C ILE A 579 1.67 -17.13 14.88
N ALA A 580 1.29 -18.14 15.67
CA ALA A 580 -0.04 -18.22 16.25
C ALA A 580 -0.35 -17.01 17.14
N ILE A 581 0.60 -16.63 18.01
CA ILE A 581 0.43 -15.49 18.90
C ILE A 581 0.43 -14.16 18.13
N ALA A 582 1.29 -14.00 17.12
CA ALA A 582 1.32 -12.81 16.27
C ALA A 582 -0.01 -12.59 15.53
N ASN A 583 -0.54 -13.63 14.89
CA ASN A 583 -1.82 -13.56 14.17
C ASN A 583 -2.98 -13.24 15.10
N ASN A 584 -3.05 -13.88 16.28
CA ASN A 584 -4.08 -13.59 17.29
C ASN A 584 -4.05 -12.14 17.79
N ASN A 585 -2.93 -11.44 17.61
CA ASN A 585 -2.76 -10.04 18.00
C ASN A 585 -2.60 -9.10 16.80
N LEU A 586 -2.90 -9.55 15.58
CA LEU A 586 -2.78 -8.76 14.34
C LEU A 586 -1.39 -8.13 14.15
N VAL A 587 -0.35 -8.89 14.48
CA VAL A 587 1.05 -8.44 14.41
C VAL A 587 1.71 -9.02 13.18
N ILE A 588 2.35 -8.16 12.39
CA ILE A 588 3.19 -8.52 11.26
C ILE A 588 4.62 -8.76 11.79
N VAL A 589 5.27 -9.83 11.36
CA VAL A 589 6.64 -10.14 11.76
C VAL A 589 7.55 -10.23 10.55
N SER A 590 8.55 -9.35 10.45
CA SER A 590 9.50 -9.29 9.33
C SER A 590 10.93 -9.53 9.82
N PRO A 591 11.42 -10.77 9.88
CA PRO A 591 12.74 -11.10 10.44
C PRO A 591 13.91 -10.62 9.58
N ILE A 592 15.01 -10.25 10.23
CA ILE A 592 16.29 -10.01 9.58
C ILE A 592 17.30 -11.04 10.10
N THR A 593 17.79 -11.90 9.21
CA THR A 593 18.87 -12.84 9.57
C THR A 593 20.23 -12.16 9.42
N GLY A 594 21.03 -12.21 10.48
CA GLY A 594 22.36 -11.59 10.57
C GLY A 594 23.45 -12.29 9.77
N THR A 595 24.64 -11.69 9.76
CA THR A 595 25.79 -12.12 8.96
C THR A 595 26.39 -13.40 9.53
N GLY A 596 26.05 -14.55 8.97
CA GLY A 596 26.53 -15.85 9.46
C GLY A 596 25.43 -16.87 9.68
N ALA A 597 24.17 -16.44 9.60
CA ALA A 597 23.00 -17.30 9.72
C ALA A 597 23.08 -18.49 8.76
N ASP A 598 22.86 -19.68 9.30
CA ASP A 598 22.81 -20.89 8.51
C ASP A 598 21.48 -21.03 7.73
N SER A 599 21.40 -22.02 6.84
CA SER A 599 20.21 -22.24 6.01
C SER A 599 18.96 -22.61 6.80
N CYS A 600 19.11 -23.23 7.98
CA CYS A 600 18.00 -23.59 8.86
C CYS A 600 17.38 -22.31 9.46
N VAL A 601 18.20 -21.41 10.00
CA VAL A 601 17.75 -20.11 10.54
C VAL A 601 17.03 -19.28 9.47
N ILE A 602 17.59 -19.20 8.26
CA ILE A 602 16.96 -18.48 7.13
C ILE A 602 15.60 -19.08 6.75
N THR A 603 15.48 -20.40 6.75
CA THR A 603 14.22 -21.09 6.43
C THR A 603 13.14 -20.84 7.49
N LEU A 604 13.53 -20.80 8.77
CA LEU A 604 12.64 -20.52 9.88
C LEU A 604 12.20 -19.05 9.94
N ALA A 605 13.11 -18.12 9.64
CA ALA A 605 12.80 -16.71 9.47
C ALA A 605 11.78 -16.49 8.34
N GLN A 606 11.96 -17.15 7.19
CA GLN A 606 10.98 -17.13 6.10
C GLN A 606 9.62 -17.68 6.55
N ALA A 607 9.59 -18.80 7.28
CA ALA A 607 8.34 -19.39 7.75
C ALA A 607 7.57 -18.46 8.72
N LEU A 608 8.28 -17.73 9.59
CA LEU A 608 7.67 -16.74 10.48
C LEU A 608 7.09 -15.55 9.69
N ALA A 609 7.84 -15.05 8.70
CA ALA A 609 7.38 -13.98 7.83
C ALA A 609 6.11 -14.39 7.07
N ASP A 610 6.15 -15.51 6.36
CA ASP A 610 5.03 -16.04 5.58
C ASP A 610 3.80 -16.29 6.46
N GLY A 611 4.02 -16.80 7.68
CA GLY A 611 2.96 -17.07 8.64
C GLY A 611 2.28 -15.83 9.21
N THR A 612 2.88 -14.64 9.11
CA THR A 612 2.41 -13.40 9.75
C THR A 612 2.21 -12.24 8.79
N ARG A 613 2.20 -12.50 7.47
CA ARG A 613 2.13 -11.48 6.39
C ARG A 613 3.33 -10.55 6.34
N GLY A 614 4.45 -10.95 6.94
CA GLY A 614 5.70 -10.20 6.91
C GLY A 614 6.60 -10.60 5.76
N VAL A 615 7.79 -10.03 5.77
CA VAL A 615 8.85 -10.29 4.78
C VAL A 615 10.15 -10.58 5.50
N THR A 616 10.94 -11.52 4.99
CA THR A 616 12.26 -11.83 5.57
C THR A 616 13.36 -11.20 4.74
N PHE A 617 14.41 -10.74 5.42
CA PHE A 617 15.60 -10.22 4.78
C PHE A 617 16.85 -10.87 5.35
N GLN A 618 17.84 -11.05 4.49
CA GLN A 618 19.16 -11.50 4.90
C GLN A 618 20.15 -10.36 4.76
N SER A 619 20.80 -10.00 5.87
CA SER A 619 21.87 -9.02 5.87
C SER A 619 23.19 -9.67 5.50
N THR A 620 23.99 -8.93 4.74
CA THR A 620 25.36 -9.34 4.38
C THR A 620 26.41 -8.31 4.76
N ASP A 621 25.99 -7.06 4.98
CA ASP A 621 26.79 -5.98 5.55
C ASP A 621 25.85 -4.99 6.27
N PRO A 622 25.60 -5.19 7.58
CA PRO A 622 24.66 -4.38 8.35
C PRO A 622 24.98 -2.87 8.34
N GLY A 623 26.24 -2.49 8.07
CA GLY A 623 26.65 -1.09 7.95
C GLY A 623 26.19 -0.43 6.64
N VAL A 624 25.75 -1.22 5.66
CA VAL A 624 25.35 -0.77 4.32
C VAL A 624 23.88 -1.05 4.04
N ASP A 625 23.37 -2.23 4.39
CA ASP A 625 22.07 -2.72 3.93
C ASP A 625 20.91 -2.51 4.93
N PHE A 626 21.15 -2.45 6.25
CA PHE A 626 20.10 -2.31 7.26
C PHE A 626 19.18 -1.11 7.04
N GLY A 627 19.72 0.05 6.64
CA GLY A 627 18.89 1.23 6.36
C GLY A 627 17.86 0.99 5.26
N GLN A 628 18.25 0.26 4.21
CA GLN A 628 17.35 -0.12 3.14
C GLN A 628 16.37 -1.22 3.60
N ILE A 629 16.89 -2.30 4.18
CA ILE A 629 16.11 -3.47 4.65
C ILE A 629 15.00 -3.05 5.62
N ILE A 630 15.32 -2.22 6.61
CA ILE A 630 14.34 -1.73 7.59
C ILE A 630 13.29 -0.85 6.90
N GLY A 631 13.73 0.03 5.99
CA GLY A 631 12.81 0.86 5.22
C GLY A 631 11.84 0.04 4.36
N ASP A 632 12.34 -1.01 3.70
CA ASP A 632 11.54 -1.94 2.88
C ASP A 632 10.57 -2.73 3.78
N SER A 633 11.05 -3.28 4.90
CA SER A 633 10.21 -4.00 5.88
C SER A 633 9.01 -3.19 6.37
N ILE A 634 9.20 -1.89 6.63
CA ILE A 634 8.13 -1.00 7.09
C ILE A 634 7.15 -0.70 5.95
N ARG A 635 7.65 -0.43 4.74
CA ARG A 635 6.79 -0.18 3.57
C ARG A 635 5.95 -1.39 3.19
N ASP A 636 6.52 -2.59 3.29
CA ASP A 636 5.81 -3.83 3.01
C ASP A 636 4.73 -4.07 4.07
N ALA A 637 5.02 -3.87 5.36
CA ALA A 637 4.02 -3.96 6.41
C ALA A 637 2.84 -2.98 6.23
N CYS A 638 3.12 -1.77 5.72
CA CYS A 638 2.07 -0.81 5.36
C CYS A 638 1.16 -1.32 4.23
N GLY A 639 1.74 -1.89 3.16
CA GLY A 639 0.98 -2.42 2.04
C GLY A 639 0.12 -3.63 2.45
N GLN A 640 0.72 -4.56 3.19
CA GLN A 640 0.05 -5.76 3.70
C GLN A 640 -1.08 -5.47 4.69
N ALA A 641 -1.04 -4.31 5.37
CA ALA A 641 -2.09 -3.87 6.28
C ALA A 641 -3.26 -3.15 5.58
N THR A 642 -3.12 -2.79 4.30
CA THR A 642 -4.09 -1.93 3.59
C THR A 642 -4.71 -2.59 2.35
N ASP A 643 -3.99 -3.49 1.65
CA ASP A 643 -4.47 -4.27 0.49
C ASP A 643 -3.84 -5.67 0.56
N CYS A 644 -4.35 -6.48 1.48
CA CYS A 644 -3.79 -7.78 1.84
C CYS A 644 -3.90 -8.82 0.71
N ASN A 645 -4.96 -8.75 -0.10
CA ASN A 645 -5.16 -9.66 -1.23
C ASN A 645 -4.46 -9.15 -2.51
N SER A 646 -3.79 -8.00 -2.44
CA SER A 646 -3.00 -7.36 -3.50
C SER A 646 -3.78 -7.19 -4.81
N ASN A 647 -5.09 -7.01 -4.72
CA ASN A 647 -5.94 -6.89 -5.89
C ASN A 647 -6.00 -5.44 -6.44
N GLY A 648 -5.27 -4.52 -5.80
CA GLY A 648 -5.19 -3.11 -6.15
C GLY A 648 -6.33 -2.27 -5.57
N ARG A 649 -7.05 -2.80 -4.58
CA ARG A 649 -8.17 -2.18 -3.89
C ARG A 649 -7.97 -2.32 -2.38
N PRO A 650 -8.04 -1.23 -1.60
CA PRO A 650 -7.90 -1.33 -0.16
C PRO A 650 -8.92 -2.27 0.48
N ASP A 651 -8.50 -2.99 1.50
CA ASP A 651 -9.27 -3.95 2.30
C ASP A 651 -10.60 -3.37 2.79
N SER A 652 -10.56 -2.13 3.29
CA SER A 652 -11.74 -1.36 3.72
C SER A 652 -12.77 -1.18 2.61
N CYS A 653 -12.31 -1.06 1.36
CA CYS A 653 -13.15 -0.95 0.19
C CYS A 653 -13.65 -2.29 -0.30
N ASP A 654 -12.83 -3.32 -0.23
CA ASP A 654 -13.23 -4.69 -0.56
C ASP A 654 -14.39 -5.19 0.30
N ILE A 655 -14.34 -4.89 1.59
CA ILE A 655 -15.41 -5.17 2.54
C ILE A 655 -16.65 -4.30 2.26
N ALA A 656 -16.48 -2.99 2.07
CA ALA A 656 -17.62 -2.06 1.91
C ALA A 656 -18.45 -2.30 0.63
N ASP A 657 -17.80 -2.71 -0.46
CA ASP A 657 -18.50 -3.04 -1.71
C ASP A 657 -19.00 -4.50 -1.74
N GLY A 658 -18.70 -5.29 -0.69
CA GLY A 658 -19.05 -6.72 -0.61
C GLY A 658 -18.34 -7.56 -1.67
N ILE A 659 -17.14 -7.15 -2.08
CA ILE A 659 -16.25 -7.94 -2.94
C ILE A 659 -15.55 -9.01 -2.10
N SER A 660 -15.21 -8.66 -0.87
CA SER A 660 -14.63 -9.54 0.14
C SER A 660 -15.50 -9.57 1.39
N GLU A 661 -15.56 -10.73 2.05
CA GLU A 661 -16.29 -10.86 3.31
C GLU A 661 -15.40 -10.45 4.49
N ASP A 662 -16.01 -9.86 5.52
CA ASP A 662 -15.41 -9.63 6.84
C ASP A 662 -16.48 -10.02 7.86
N VAL A 663 -16.64 -11.34 8.02
CA VAL A 663 -17.70 -11.92 8.85
C VAL A 663 -17.52 -11.54 10.32
N ASN A 664 -16.28 -11.37 10.77
CA ASN A 664 -15.96 -11.07 12.17
C ASN A 664 -15.88 -9.55 12.49
N GLN A 665 -15.98 -8.69 11.46
CA GLN A 665 -15.98 -7.23 11.52
C GLN A 665 -14.70 -6.61 12.11
N ASN A 666 -13.56 -7.25 11.89
CA ASN A 666 -12.28 -6.74 12.41
C ASN A 666 -11.58 -5.75 11.47
N GLY A 667 -12.13 -5.51 10.27
CA GLY A 667 -11.59 -4.60 9.28
C GLY A 667 -10.54 -5.20 8.34
N VAL A 668 -10.30 -6.51 8.38
CA VAL A 668 -9.46 -7.27 7.47
C VAL A 668 -10.35 -8.27 6.71
N PRO A 669 -10.25 -8.36 5.37
CA PRO A 669 -10.98 -9.35 4.59
C PRO A 669 -10.71 -10.79 5.08
N ASP A 670 -11.75 -11.61 5.21
CA ASP A 670 -11.66 -13.01 5.66
C ASP A 670 -10.71 -13.85 4.78
N GLU A 671 -10.58 -13.51 3.49
CA GLU A 671 -9.63 -14.15 2.57
C GLU A 671 -8.15 -13.83 2.84
N CYS A 672 -7.91 -12.75 3.58
CA CYS A 672 -6.60 -12.26 4.01
C CYS A 672 -6.27 -12.58 5.46
N GLU A 673 -7.26 -13.05 6.21
CA GLU A 673 -7.01 -13.70 7.46
C GLU A 673 -6.33 -15.05 7.19
N VAL A 674 -5.32 -15.38 8.00
CA VAL A 674 -4.60 -16.64 7.81
C VAL A 674 -5.58 -17.79 8.03
N ARG A 675 -5.88 -18.45 6.91
CA ARG A 675 -6.68 -19.66 6.74
C ARG A 675 -6.23 -20.69 7.77
N GLY A 676 -7.18 -21.12 8.60
CA GLY A 676 -6.94 -22.02 9.72
C GLY A 676 -6.05 -23.21 9.34
N GLY A 677 -5.14 -23.57 10.26
CA GLY A 677 -4.31 -24.77 10.19
C GLY A 677 -5.16 -26.03 10.27
N PHE A 678 -5.88 -26.32 9.19
CA PHE A 678 -6.82 -27.42 9.03
C PHE A 678 -6.55 -28.12 7.71
N LYS A 679 -6.70 -29.43 7.75
CA LYS A 679 -6.58 -30.32 6.60
C LYS A 679 -7.87 -31.10 6.43
N VAL A 680 -8.22 -31.39 5.19
CA VAL A 680 -9.44 -32.12 4.85
C VAL A 680 -9.09 -33.33 4.00
N LEU A 681 -9.68 -34.48 4.29
CA LEU A 681 -9.54 -35.71 3.52
C LEU A 681 -10.77 -35.99 2.67
N ASP A 682 -10.55 -36.46 1.44
CA ASP A 682 -11.57 -37.06 0.60
C ASP A 682 -11.45 -38.59 0.45
N ILE A 683 -12.51 -39.22 -0.07
CA ILE A 683 -12.57 -40.67 -0.30
C ILE A 683 -11.55 -41.22 -1.30
N PHE A 684 -10.93 -40.37 -2.13
CA PHE A 684 -9.88 -40.78 -3.07
C PHE A 684 -8.50 -40.85 -2.41
N GLY A 685 -8.42 -40.50 -1.13
CA GLY A 685 -7.17 -40.38 -0.40
C GLY A 685 -6.42 -39.11 -0.80
N GLU A 686 -7.14 -38.06 -1.17
CA GLU A 686 -6.59 -36.73 -1.37
C GLU A 686 -6.71 -35.91 -0.08
N VAL A 687 -5.60 -35.31 0.37
CA VAL A 687 -5.59 -34.41 1.53
C VAL A 687 -5.34 -32.99 1.05
N PHE A 688 -6.12 -32.05 1.55
CA PHE A 688 -6.08 -30.64 1.18
C PHE A 688 -5.78 -29.79 2.41
N ASN A 689 -5.00 -28.72 2.24
CA ASN A 689 -5.02 -27.63 3.22
C ASN A 689 -6.25 -26.76 2.95
N THR A 690 -6.92 -26.29 3.99
CA THR A 690 -8.06 -25.39 3.80
C THR A 690 -7.66 -24.14 3.00
N GLY A 691 -8.53 -23.75 2.06
CA GLY A 691 -8.28 -22.69 1.08
C GLY A 691 -7.37 -23.06 -0.11
N ASN A 692 -6.79 -24.27 -0.17
CA ASN A 692 -6.01 -24.73 -1.32
C ASN A 692 -6.78 -25.76 -2.17
N PRO A 693 -7.09 -25.47 -3.45
CA PRO A 693 -7.79 -26.42 -4.32
C PRO A 693 -6.93 -27.60 -4.78
N ALA A 694 -5.61 -27.53 -4.58
CA ALA A 694 -4.68 -28.59 -4.95
C ALA A 694 -4.41 -29.50 -3.74
N PRO A 695 -4.55 -30.83 -3.91
CA PRO A 695 -4.25 -31.75 -2.82
C PRO A 695 -2.74 -31.76 -2.54
N ILE A 696 -2.37 -31.70 -1.26
CA ILE A 696 -1.00 -31.83 -0.78
C ILE A 696 -0.54 -33.29 -0.72
N ILE A 697 -1.50 -34.21 -0.57
CA ILE A 697 -1.28 -35.66 -0.68
C ILE A 697 -2.32 -36.19 -1.66
N ASN A 698 -1.90 -37.04 -2.59
CA ASN A 698 -2.81 -37.71 -3.50
C ASN A 698 -2.43 -39.20 -3.61
N LEU A 699 -3.25 -40.06 -3.01
CA LEU A 699 -3.06 -41.51 -3.05
C LEU A 699 -3.63 -42.17 -4.32
N ASN A 700 -4.52 -41.50 -5.04
CA ASN A 700 -5.27 -42.04 -6.18
C ASN A 700 -5.92 -43.40 -5.87
N LEU A 701 -6.65 -43.50 -4.75
CA LEU A 701 -7.34 -44.74 -4.39
C LEU A 701 -8.45 -45.03 -5.42
N ASP A 702 -8.33 -46.18 -6.09
CA ASP A 702 -9.33 -46.70 -7.03
C ASP A 702 -9.61 -48.19 -6.72
N PRO A 703 -10.79 -48.54 -6.18
CA PRO A 703 -11.92 -47.65 -5.91
C PRO A 703 -11.65 -46.66 -4.75
N PRO A 704 -12.38 -45.53 -4.67
CA PRO A 704 -12.28 -44.61 -3.54
C PRO A 704 -12.69 -45.31 -2.24
N CYS A 705 -11.80 -45.30 -1.25
CA CYS A 705 -11.94 -46.06 -0.01
C CYS A 705 -11.28 -45.40 1.21
N ALA A 706 -10.76 -44.18 1.12
CA ALA A 706 -10.29 -43.46 2.31
C ALA A 706 -11.46 -43.11 3.23
N ILE A 707 -11.25 -43.20 4.54
CA ILE A 707 -12.32 -43.02 5.55
C ILE A 707 -11.95 -42.09 6.69
N ALA A 708 -10.67 -42.00 7.06
CA ALA A 708 -10.17 -41.16 8.15
C ALA A 708 -8.67 -40.89 7.94
N PHE A 709 -8.13 -39.86 8.57
CA PHE A 709 -6.71 -39.58 8.69
C PHE A 709 -6.41 -38.86 10.00
N ALA A 710 -5.22 -39.08 10.53
CA ALA A 710 -4.72 -38.30 11.66
C ALA A 710 -3.46 -37.51 11.27
N CYS A 711 -3.27 -36.37 11.92
CA CYS A 711 -2.07 -35.53 11.77
C CYS A 711 -1.23 -35.49 13.04
N THR A 712 0.09 -35.37 12.90
CA THR A 712 0.93 -35.02 14.06
C THR A 712 0.61 -33.60 14.52
N ASP A 713 0.79 -33.28 15.80
CA ASP A 713 0.52 -31.95 16.39
C ASP A 713 1.18 -30.78 15.64
N ASN A 714 2.33 -31.03 15.01
CA ASN A 714 3.06 -30.05 14.18
C ASN A 714 2.67 -30.07 12.69
N GLY A 715 1.68 -30.88 12.31
CA GLY A 715 1.16 -31.04 10.95
C GLY A 715 2.13 -31.67 9.93
N ALA A 716 3.34 -32.07 10.35
CA ALA A 716 4.37 -32.56 9.44
C ALA A 716 4.16 -34.04 9.02
N GLY A 717 3.45 -34.81 9.84
CA GLY A 717 3.11 -36.21 9.61
C GLY A 717 1.62 -36.37 9.35
N ASN A 718 1.25 -37.24 8.41
CA ASN A 718 -0.16 -37.53 8.10
C ASN A 718 -0.31 -39.04 7.90
N ILE A 719 -1.32 -39.66 8.48
CA ILE A 719 -1.60 -41.07 8.28
C ILE A 719 -3.02 -41.25 7.80
N ILE A 720 -3.18 -41.77 6.58
CA ILE A 720 -4.50 -41.95 5.97
C ILE A 720 -4.93 -43.41 6.14
N LEU A 721 -6.16 -43.64 6.59
CA LEU A 721 -6.79 -44.94 6.77
C LEU A 721 -7.81 -45.20 5.66
N GLU A 722 -7.75 -46.39 5.06
CA GLU A 722 -8.82 -46.86 4.16
C GLU A 722 -9.78 -47.88 4.81
N GLU A 723 -10.93 -48.10 4.17
CA GLU A 723 -12.07 -48.85 4.71
C GLU A 723 -11.77 -50.31 5.11
N ARG A 724 -10.69 -50.92 4.58
CA ARG A 724 -10.27 -52.27 4.96
C ARG A 724 -9.26 -52.29 6.08
N GLY A 725 -8.67 -51.15 6.43
CA GLY A 725 -7.68 -51.02 7.49
C GLY A 725 -6.23 -50.91 7.03
N TYR A 726 -5.95 -50.67 5.74
CA TYR A 726 -4.60 -50.30 5.32
C TYR A 726 -4.30 -48.86 5.71
N LEU A 727 -3.06 -48.63 6.15
CA LEU A 727 -2.53 -47.33 6.54
C LEU A 727 -1.59 -46.80 5.47
N TYR A 728 -1.66 -45.50 5.20
CA TYR A 728 -0.82 -44.77 4.27
C TYR A 728 -0.11 -43.62 4.98
N PRO A 729 0.98 -43.89 5.71
CA PRO A 729 1.79 -42.85 6.35
C PRO A 729 2.46 -41.95 5.31
N ARG A 730 2.53 -40.65 5.61
CA ARG A 730 3.15 -39.58 4.82
C ARG A 730 3.85 -38.59 5.75
N GLY A 731 4.86 -37.91 5.21
CA GLY A 731 5.63 -36.94 5.98
C GLY A 731 6.52 -37.61 7.03
N THR A 732 6.46 -37.14 8.27
CA THR A 732 7.33 -37.59 9.38
C THR A 732 6.93 -38.91 10.03
N ILE A 733 5.75 -39.46 9.73
CA ILE A 733 5.27 -40.73 10.30
C ILE A 733 6.03 -41.92 9.67
N ASP A 734 6.37 -42.92 10.50
CA ASP A 734 7.09 -44.12 10.07
C ASP A 734 6.39 -44.81 8.87
N PRO A 735 7.06 -44.93 7.71
CA PRO A 735 6.49 -45.58 6.54
C PRO A 735 6.20 -47.08 6.74
N GLY A 736 6.65 -47.68 7.85
CA GLY A 736 6.42 -49.07 8.23
C GLY A 736 5.01 -49.38 8.73
N PHE A 737 4.18 -48.37 9.03
CA PHE A 737 2.78 -48.60 9.41
C PHE A 737 1.93 -48.97 8.19
N ILE A 738 1.60 -50.26 8.08
CA ILE A 738 0.86 -50.83 6.93
C ILE A 738 -0.60 -51.19 7.26
N GLY A 739 -1.00 -51.14 8.53
CA GLY A 739 -2.34 -51.50 8.96
C GLY A 739 -2.65 -53.01 8.86
N ARG A 740 -3.89 -53.38 9.14
CA ARG A 740 -4.39 -54.77 9.07
C ARG A 740 -5.64 -54.81 8.19
N ASP A 741 -5.74 -55.80 7.30
CA ASP A 741 -6.96 -56.03 6.53
C ASP A 741 -8.04 -56.65 7.41
N TYR A 742 -9.02 -55.84 7.80
CA TYR A 742 -10.24 -56.25 8.50
C TYR A 742 -11.31 -56.80 7.54
N GLY A 743 -11.20 -56.52 6.24
CA GLY A 743 -12.24 -56.68 5.23
C GLY A 743 -13.00 -55.38 4.93
N CYS A 744 -13.75 -55.33 3.82
CA CYS A 744 -14.39 -54.10 3.35
C CYS A 744 -15.34 -53.46 4.36
N LYS A 745 -15.20 -52.14 4.58
CA LYS A 745 -16.05 -51.28 5.42
C LYS A 745 -16.05 -51.62 6.90
N ILE A 746 -14.88 -52.04 7.41
CA ILE A 746 -14.73 -52.40 8.82
C ILE A 746 -13.85 -51.43 9.56
N ALA A 747 -12.79 -50.88 8.95
CA ALA A 747 -12.05 -49.79 9.61
C ALA A 747 -12.97 -48.57 9.79
N ARG A 748 -12.74 -47.79 10.85
CA ARG A 748 -13.59 -46.64 11.18
C ARG A 748 -12.80 -45.36 11.31
N ASP A 749 -11.73 -45.43 12.08
CA ASP A 749 -11.05 -44.23 12.53
C ASP A 749 -9.60 -44.58 12.92
N VAL A 750 -8.72 -43.59 12.90
CA VAL A 750 -7.28 -43.70 13.15
C VAL A 750 -6.81 -42.55 14.02
N GLU A 751 -6.10 -42.88 15.08
CA GLU A 751 -5.55 -41.88 16.01
C GLU A 751 -4.05 -42.04 16.19
N LEU A 752 -3.36 -40.93 16.45
CA LEU A 752 -1.92 -40.96 16.76
C LEU A 752 -1.68 -40.94 18.26
N THR A 753 -0.57 -41.55 18.69
CA THR A 753 -0.10 -41.36 20.06
C THR A 753 0.38 -39.92 20.26
N THR A 754 0.39 -39.46 21.51
CA THR A 754 0.93 -38.13 21.88
C THR A 754 2.40 -37.93 21.53
N THR A 755 3.13 -39.00 21.22
CA THR A 755 4.52 -38.96 20.75
C THR A 755 4.62 -38.82 19.23
N GLY A 756 3.55 -39.10 18.49
CA GLY A 756 3.53 -39.22 17.03
C GLY A 756 4.19 -40.50 16.48
N ASP A 757 4.72 -41.36 17.36
CA ASP A 757 5.48 -42.58 17.01
C ASP A 757 4.63 -43.86 17.06
N GLY A 758 3.33 -43.73 17.29
CA GLY A 758 2.38 -44.84 17.43
C GLY A 758 1.02 -44.50 16.85
N VAL A 759 0.26 -45.54 16.54
CA VAL A 759 -1.03 -45.43 15.84
C VAL A 759 -2.05 -46.38 16.49
N TYR A 760 -3.25 -45.87 16.72
CA TYR A 760 -4.45 -46.62 17.07
C TYR A 760 -5.35 -46.73 15.85
N VAL A 761 -5.91 -47.91 15.58
CA VAL A 761 -6.88 -48.10 14.49
C VAL A 761 -8.16 -48.72 15.03
N LEU A 762 -9.27 -47.99 14.93
CA LEU A 762 -10.59 -48.42 15.34
C LEU A 762 -11.26 -49.26 14.24
N SER A 763 -11.87 -50.37 14.65
CA SER A 763 -12.78 -51.15 13.80
C SER A 763 -14.25 -50.91 14.15
N GLY A 764 -15.16 -51.19 13.22
CA GLY A 764 -16.61 -51.10 13.39
C GLY A 764 -17.19 -52.08 14.41
N PHE A 765 -16.39 -53.04 14.88
CA PHE A 765 -16.72 -53.90 16.01
C PHE A 765 -16.29 -53.31 17.36
N GLY A 766 -15.67 -52.13 17.36
CA GLY A 766 -15.11 -51.45 18.53
C GLY A 766 -13.87 -52.15 19.08
N THR A 767 -13.04 -52.72 18.20
CA THR A 767 -11.69 -53.18 18.55
C THR A 767 -10.69 -52.11 18.14
N VAL A 768 -9.64 -51.91 18.94
CA VAL A 768 -8.55 -50.98 18.65
C VAL A 768 -7.26 -51.78 18.43
N ASP A 769 -6.73 -51.75 17.22
CA ASP A 769 -5.41 -52.33 16.92
C ASP A 769 -4.32 -51.27 17.19
N LEU A 770 -3.14 -51.72 17.64
CA LEU A 770 -2.06 -50.87 18.15
C LEU A 770 -0.80 -51.04 17.30
N TYR A 771 -0.16 -49.94 16.91
CA TYR A 771 1.11 -49.91 16.17
C TYR A 771 2.11 -48.95 16.83
N GLY A 772 3.40 -49.17 16.59
CA GLY A 772 4.46 -48.29 17.11
C GLY A 772 4.56 -48.34 18.64
N ASP A 773 4.53 -47.18 19.29
CA ASP A 773 4.57 -47.05 20.74
C ASP A 773 3.19 -46.98 21.43
N ALA A 774 2.10 -47.17 20.67
CA ALA A 774 0.73 -47.21 21.16
C ALA A 774 0.53 -48.26 22.27
N ARG A 775 -0.22 -47.89 23.31
CA ARG A 775 -0.38 -48.68 24.53
C ARG A 775 -1.80 -49.19 24.71
N PHE A 776 -1.92 -50.31 25.40
CA PHE A 776 -3.22 -50.92 25.65
C PHE A 776 -3.98 -50.22 26.78
N ILE A 777 -5.17 -49.69 26.50
CA ILE A 777 -6.03 -48.98 27.46
C ILE A 777 -7.23 -49.85 27.88
N GLY A 778 -6.95 -50.90 28.67
CA GLY A 778 -8.00 -51.80 29.17
C GLY A 778 -8.63 -52.71 28.09
N GLN A 779 -9.57 -53.59 28.47
CA GLN A 779 -10.15 -54.58 27.53
C GLN A 779 -11.22 -53.97 26.63
N THR A 780 -10.81 -53.51 25.45
CA THR A 780 -11.70 -53.14 24.34
C THR A 780 -12.28 -54.38 23.66
N PHE A 781 -13.51 -54.72 24.02
CA PHE A 781 -14.27 -55.72 23.29
C PHE A 781 -15.77 -55.52 23.50
N PHE A 782 -16.52 -55.24 22.44
CA PHE A 782 -17.98 -55.39 22.43
C PHE A 782 -18.32 -56.88 22.56
N GLY A 783 -18.38 -57.36 23.80
CA GLY A 783 -18.74 -58.73 24.14
C GLY A 783 -20.08 -59.15 23.53
N THR A 784 -20.03 -60.14 22.64
CA THR A 784 -21.12 -60.97 22.10
C THR A 784 -22.53 -60.75 22.69
N MET A 785 -23.39 -59.99 22.00
CA MET A 785 -24.83 -60.28 21.83
C MET A 785 -25.51 -59.17 20.99
N TYR A 786 -25.91 -59.50 19.75
CA TYR A 786 -26.99 -58.84 19.00
C TYR A 786 -26.86 -57.32 18.69
N HIS A 787 -25.82 -56.92 17.94
CA HIS A 787 -25.94 -55.75 17.05
C HIS A 787 -25.58 -56.19 15.62
N PRO A 788 -26.56 -56.32 14.70
CA PRO A 788 -26.28 -56.84 13.36
C PRO A 788 -25.54 -55.88 12.42
N PHE A 789 -25.10 -54.69 12.85
CA PHE A 789 -24.47 -53.69 11.97
C PHE A 789 -23.50 -52.79 12.76
N ASP A 790 -22.37 -52.43 12.13
CA ASP A 790 -21.54 -51.24 12.33
C ASP A 790 -21.86 -50.36 13.55
N ALA A 791 -21.20 -50.63 14.68
CA ALA A 791 -21.46 -49.90 15.90
C ALA A 791 -20.53 -48.70 16.06
N ALA A 792 -19.21 -48.89 16.05
CA ALA A 792 -18.26 -47.81 16.33
C ALA A 792 -18.20 -46.77 15.21
N ARG A 793 -17.94 -45.52 15.56
CA ARG A 793 -17.79 -44.37 14.65
C ARG A 793 -16.43 -43.72 14.79
N ASP A 794 -16.03 -43.47 16.03
CA ASP A 794 -14.98 -42.52 16.35
C ASP A 794 -14.27 -42.93 17.65
N LEU A 795 -12.98 -42.62 17.77
CA LEU A 795 -12.11 -42.99 18.88
C LEU A 795 -11.37 -41.77 19.41
N GLU A 796 -11.51 -41.52 20.72
CA GLU A 796 -10.90 -40.36 21.35
C GLU A 796 -10.16 -40.69 22.64
N PHE A 797 -9.11 -39.93 22.98
CA PHE A 797 -8.26 -40.22 24.14
C PHE A 797 -8.24 -39.12 25.19
N ILE A 798 -8.11 -39.51 26.46
CA ILE A 798 -7.72 -38.60 27.55
C ILE A 798 -6.28 -38.87 27.96
N THR A 799 -5.57 -37.79 28.30
CA THR A 799 -4.14 -37.84 28.59
C THR A 799 -3.84 -37.35 30.00
N ASP A 800 -2.96 -38.04 30.71
CA ASP A 800 -2.51 -37.63 32.05
C ASP A 800 -0.97 -37.64 32.13
N PHE A 801 -0.43 -36.94 33.13
CA PHE A 801 0.99 -36.93 33.41
C PHE A 801 1.38 -38.17 34.22
N ILE A 802 2.09 -39.10 33.59
CA ILE A 802 2.82 -40.12 34.36
C ILE A 802 4.21 -39.56 34.69
N ILE A 803 4.45 -39.31 35.98
CA ILE A 803 5.79 -38.95 36.48
C ILE A 803 6.63 -40.23 36.56
N ASP A 804 7.42 -40.52 35.52
CA ASP A 804 8.64 -41.31 35.66
C ASP A 804 9.84 -40.38 35.89
N LYS A 805 10.83 -40.84 36.66
CA LYS A 805 11.90 -40.07 37.33
C LYS A 805 12.88 -39.27 36.44
N SER A 806 12.56 -38.98 35.18
CA SER A 806 13.36 -38.04 34.37
C SER A 806 12.68 -37.40 33.17
N ILE A 807 11.45 -37.76 32.79
CA ILE A 807 10.73 -37.10 31.68
C ILE A 807 9.25 -37.04 32.04
N ALA A 808 8.68 -35.84 31.95
CA ALA A 808 7.26 -35.62 32.15
C ALA A 808 6.59 -35.79 30.77
N LEU A 809 6.08 -36.99 30.46
CA LEU A 809 5.34 -37.30 29.23
C LEU A 809 3.84 -37.32 29.53
N ARG A 810 3.04 -36.62 28.73
CA ARG A 810 1.60 -36.91 28.64
C ARG A 810 1.45 -38.24 27.91
N THR A 811 0.67 -39.14 28.48
CA THR A 811 0.33 -40.42 27.85
C THR A 811 -1.15 -40.65 27.98
N GLU A 812 -1.71 -41.39 27.04
CA GLU A 812 -3.09 -41.81 27.00
C GLU A 812 -3.36 -42.72 28.21
N VAL A 813 -4.31 -42.31 29.04
CA VAL A 813 -4.69 -43.06 30.25
C VAL A 813 -6.12 -43.59 30.21
N GLY A 814 -6.92 -43.11 29.26
CA GLY A 814 -8.29 -43.50 29.04
C GLY A 814 -8.69 -43.20 27.60
N GLU A 815 -9.72 -43.89 27.12
CA GLU A 815 -10.24 -43.76 25.76
C GLU A 815 -11.77 -43.79 25.77
N TYR A 816 -12.37 -43.15 24.76
CA TYR A 816 -13.79 -43.18 24.45
C TYR A 816 -13.99 -43.73 23.05
N ILE A 817 -15.01 -44.56 22.90
CA ILE A 817 -15.49 -45.00 21.59
C ILE A 817 -16.93 -44.50 21.43
N LEU A 818 -17.17 -43.74 20.37
CA LEU A 818 -18.50 -43.35 19.93
C LEU A 818 -19.14 -44.47 19.11
N ASP A 819 -20.42 -44.75 19.37
CA ASP A 819 -21.23 -45.59 18.48
C ASP A 819 -22.20 -44.77 17.60
N GLY A 820 -22.67 -45.38 16.51
CA GLY A 820 -23.55 -44.71 15.52
C GLY A 820 -24.90 -44.25 16.10
N LEU A 821 -25.33 -44.81 17.23
CA LEU A 821 -26.55 -44.40 17.93
C LEU A 821 -26.29 -43.23 18.91
N GLY A 822 -25.06 -42.72 18.99
CA GLY A 822 -24.64 -41.67 19.92
C GLY A 822 -24.40 -42.18 21.34
N GLY A 823 -24.11 -43.47 21.50
CA GLY A 823 -23.64 -44.07 22.75
C GLY A 823 -22.15 -43.85 22.95
N ILE A 824 -21.72 -43.64 24.20
CA ILE A 824 -20.32 -43.43 24.58
C ILE A 824 -19.82 -44.58 25.42
N TRP A 825 -18.70 -45.17 25.02
CA TRP A 825 -18.07 -46.30 25.70
C TRP A 825 -16.69 -45.89 26.20
N ASN A 826 -16.53 -45.76 27.51
CA ASN A 826 -15.30 -45.29 28.14
C ASN A 826 -14.49 -46.47 28.72
N PHE A 827 -13.18 -46.47 28.49
CA PHE A 827 -12.23 -47.47 28.99
C PHE A 827 -11.03 -46.81 29.69
N GLY A 828 -10.24 -47.61 30.41
CA GLY A 828 -9.13 -47.09 31.21
C GLY A 828 -9.60 -46.11 32.30
N LEU A 829 -8.95 -44.95 32.40
CA LEU A 829 -9.29 -43.90 33.36
C LEU A 829 -10.35 -42.90 32.85
N ALA A 830 -10.91 -43.11 31.65
CA ALA A 830 -11.87 -42.18 31.03
C ALA A 830 -13.17 -42.03 31.86
N PRO A 831 -13.50 -40.83 32.35
CA PRO A 831 -14.75 -40.58 33.09
C PRO A 831 -15.99 -40.46 32.19
N HIS A 832 -17.10 -41.12 32.56
CA HIS A 832 -18.33 -41.00 31.77
C HIS A 832 -19.13 -39.72 32.11
N PHE A 833 -19.31 -38.81 31.14
CA PHE A 833 -20.04 -37.55 31.31
C PHE A 833 -21.48 -37.55 30.80
N GLY A 834 -21.87 -38.48 29.92
CA GLY A 834 -23.21 -38.57 29.37
C GLY A 834 -23.23 -39.27 28.02
N GLN A 835 -24.37 -39.25 27.32
CA GLN A 835 -24.46 -39.71 25.93
C GLN A 835 -25.72 -39.14 25.28
N ALA A 836 -25.72 -38.97 23.96
CA ALA A 836 -26.82 -38.36 23.22
C ALA A 836 -27.97 -39.34 22.96
N GLY A 837 -27.66 -40.59 22.58
CA GLY A 837 -28.65 -41.66 22.43
C GLY A 837 -29.75 -41.38 21.40
N PHE A 838 -29.39 -41.16 20.14
CA PHE A 838 -30.27 -40.77 19.03
C PHE A 838 -31.29 -41.84 18.61
N GLY A 839 -31.02 -43.11 18.89
CA GLY A 839 -31.92 -44.24 18.57
C GLY A 839 -31.91 -44.71 17.11
N PHE A 840 -31.10 -44.09 16.25
CA PHE A 840 -30.76 -44.53 14.89
C PHE A 840 -29.34 -44.08 14.53
N ASP A 841 -28.77 -44.68 13.47
CA ASP A 841 -27.39 -44.41 13.04
C ASP A 841 -27.23 -43.01 12.45
N ILE A 842 -26.75 -42.07 13.26
CA ILE A 842 -26.58 -40.66 12.88
C ILE A 842 -25.42 -39.96 13.58
N ALA A 843 -24.80 -40.56 14.60
CA ALA A 843 -23.58 -40.00 15.19
C ALA A 843 -22.44 -40.07 14.18
N ARG A 844 -21.62 -39.01 14.09
CA ARG A 844 -20.55 -38.89 13.08
C ARG A 844 -19.17 -38.79 13.72
N ALA A 845 -18.95 -37.77 14.54
CA ALA A 845 -17.69 -37.52 15.24
C ALA A 845 -17.93 -37.07 16.70
N MET A 846 -16.91 -37.13 17.53
CA MET A 846 -16.87 -36.62 18.89
C MET A 846 -15.52 -35.97 19.18
N GLU A 847 -15.51 -35.01 20.10
CA GLU A 847 -14.28 -34.29 20.46
C GLU A 847 -14.19 -34.09 21.96
N ILE A 848 -12.98 -34.19 22.50
CA ILE A 848 -12.71 -34.07 23.93
C ILE A 848 -12.56 -32.59 24.32
N ALA A 849 -13.16 -32.21 25.44
CA ALA A 849 -13.00 -30.85 25.95
C ALA A 849 -11.52 -30.55 26.26
N PRO A 850 -11.01 -29.33 26.02
CA PRO A 850 -9.63 -28.97 26.35
C PRO A 850 -9.27 -29.16 27.83
N ASP A 851 -10.26 -29.08 28.73
CA ASP A 851 -10.11 -29.34 30.16
C ASP A 851 -10.21 -30.83 30.55
N GLN A 852 -10.39 -31.71 29.57
CA GLN A 852 -10.62 -33.15 29.69
C GLN A 852 -11.81 -33.54 30.60
N ALA A 853 -12.69 -32.58 30.92
CA ALA A 853 -13.81 -32.75 31.84
C ALA A 853 -15.17 -32.79 31.12
N GLY A 854 -15.17 -33.07 29.82
CA GLY A 854 -16.34 -33.13 28.96
C GLY A 854 -15.99 -33.58 27.54
N TYR A 855 -17.01 -33.65 26.69
CA TYR A 855 -16.88 -33.90 25.25
C TYR A 855 -18.12 -33.42 24.51
N ILE A 856 -18.00 -33.27 23.20
CA ILE A 856 -19.10 -32.97 22.28
C ILE A 856 -19.29 -34.12 21.29
N VAL A 857 -20.51 -34.28 20.78
CA VAL A 857 -20.88 -35.30 19.78
C VAL A 857 -21.62 -34.64 18.63
N LEU A 858 -21.16 -34.84 17.39
CA LEU A 858 -21.80 -34.39 16.16
C LEU A 858 -22.78 -35.44 15.64
N ASP A 859 -23.96 -34.98 15.25
CA ASP A 859 -24.88 -35.77 14.44
C ASP A 859 -24.80 -35.41 12.94
N GLY A 860 -25.26 -36.32 12.09
CA GLY A 860 -25.25 -36.17 10.63
C GLY A 860 -26.04 -34.98 10.10
N PHE A 861 -26.91 -34.35 10.91
CA PHE A 861 -27.60 -33.13 10.50
C PHE A 861 -26.81 -31.86 10.78
N GLY A 862 -25.64 -31.97 11.42
CA GLY A 862 -24.78 -30.85 11.77
C GLY A 862 -25.01 -30.29 13.17
N LEU A 863 -25.80 -30.96 14.03
CA LEU A 863 -26.01 -30.50 15.40
C LEU A 863 -24.98 -31.11 16.35
N VAL A 864 -24.53 -30.30 17.30
CA VAL A 864 -23.53 -30.68 18.31
C VAL A 864 -24.17 -30.82 19.69
N HIS A 865 -23.88 -31.93 20.36
CA HIS A 865 -24.44 -32.30 21.66
C HIS A 865 -23.32 -32.38 22.71
N GLY A 866 -23.30 -31.44 23.67
CA GLY A 866 -22.25 -31.34 24.67
C GLY A 866 -22.55 -32.05 26.00
N PHE A 867 -21.51 -32.58 26.62
CA PHE A 867 -21.53 -33.27 27.92
C PHE A 867 -20.38 -32.79 28.81
N GLY A 868 -20.54 -32.94 30.13
CA GLY A 868 -19.54 -32.48 31.09
C GLY A 868 -19.37 -30.95 31.06
N SER A 869 -18.13 -30.48 31.03
CA SER A 869 -17.78 -29.05 30.96
C SER A 869 -18.37 -28.31 29.76
N LEU A 870 -18.62 -29.02 28.64
CA LEU A 870 -19.15 -28.43 27.40
C LEU A 870 -20.68 -28.43 27.29
N ALA A 871 -21.41 -28.99 28.27
CA ALA A 871 -22.87 -29.11 28.17
C ALA A 871 -23.58 -27.76 28.04
N GLN A 872 -23.11 -26.73 28.76
CA GLN A 872 -23.70 -25.40 28.68
C GLN A 872 -23.29 -24.67 27.38
N VAL A 873 -22.04 -24.81 26.96
CA VAL A 873 -21.53 -24.21 25.71
C VAL A 873 -22.32 -24.73 24.50
N ALA A 874 -22.50 -26.05 24.39
CA ALA A 874 -23.31 -26.66 23.32
C ALA A 874 -24.78 -26.22 23.35
N PHE A 875 -25.34 -25.98 24.52
CA PHE A 875 -26.68 -25.43 24.63
C PHE A 875 -26.77 -23.98 24.14
N ASP A 876 -25.78 -23.15 24.50
CA ASP A 876 -25.76 -21.74 24.14
C ASP A 876 -25.53 -21.54 22.62
N LEU A 877 -24.68 -22.38 22.02
CA LEU A 877 -24.36 -22.35 20.58
C LEU A 877 -25.32 -23.18 19.71
N PHE A 878 -26.37 -23.76 20.29
CA PHE A 878 -27.26 -24.70 19.60
C PHE A 878 -27.82 -24.15 18.27
N PHE A 879 -28.20 -22.86 18.26
CA PHE A 879 -28.79 -22.20 17.08
C PHE A 879 -27.76 -21.68 16.08
N GLU A 880 -26.48 -21.69 16.44
CA GLU A 880 -25.38 -21.30 15.55
C GLU A 880 -24.89 -22.47 14.70
N ASN A 881 -25.12 -23.72 15.15
CA ASN A 881 -24.81 -24.91 14.39
C ASN A 881 -25.54 -24.96 13.02
N PRO A 882 -24.86 -25.43 11.95
CA PRO A 882 -25.48 -25.58 10.65
C PRO A 882 -26.52 -26.70 10.66
N PHE A 883 -27.79 -26.37 10.40
CA PHE A 883 -28.80 -27.40 10.17
C PHE A 883 -28.83 -27.82 8.70
N LEU A 884 -28.12 -28.90 8.37
CA LEU A 884 -27.97 -29.40 7.00
C LEU A 884 -29.21 -30.12 6.46
N GLY A 885 -30.16 -30.48 7.35
CA GLY A 885 -31.46 -31.07 7.02
C GLY A 885 -31.41 -32.50 6.43
N ARG A 886 -30.21 -33.05 6.25
CA ARG A 886 -29.95 -34.43 5.82
C ARG A 886 -28.62 -34.90 6.42
N ASP A 887 -28.39 -36.20 6.45
CA ASP A 887 -27.14 -36.81 6.88
C ASP A 887 -25.98 -36.44 5.94
N LEU A 888 -25.27 -35.37 6.28
CA LEU A 888 -24.21 -34.76 5.46
C LEU A 888 -23.01 -34.29 6.29
N ALA A 889 -23.19 -33.99 7.57
CA ALA A 889 -22.07 -33.73 8.45
C ALA A 889 -21.17 -34.98 8.52
N ARG A 890 -19.86 -34.77 8.50
CA ARG A 890 -18.85 -35.83 8.43
C ARG A 890 -18.01 -35.82 9.68
N ASP A 891 -17.52 -34.64 10.05
CA ASP A 891 -16.53 -34.51 11.10
C ASP A 891 -16.56 -33.12 11.78
N LEU A 892 -15.92 -32.97 12.94
CA LEU A 892 -15.82 -31.72 13.69
C LEU A 892 -14.45 -31.56 14.37
N GLU A 893 -14.02 -30.33 14.62
CA GLU A 893 -12.87 -30.05 15.49
C GLU A 893 -13.24 -28.98 16.52
N ILE A 894 -12.86 -29.18 17.78
CA ILE A 894 -13.06 -28.20 18.86
C ILE A 894 -11.95 -27.13 18.93
N THR A 895 -12.33 -25.89 19.25
CA THR A 895 -11.37 -24.80 19.51
C THR A 895 -10.56 -25.04 20.79
N PRO A 896 -9.32 -24.51 20.90
CA PRO A 896 -8.50 -24.61 22.12
C PRO A 896 -9.14 -24.03 23.38
N THR A 897 -10.07 -23.08 23.22
CA THR A 897 -10.81 -22.45 24.31
C THR A 897 -11.99 -23.31 24.79
N GLY A 898 -12.45 -24.25 23.96
CA GLY A 898 -13.66 -25.05 24.16
C GLY A 898 -14.96 -24.27 23.97
N ASN A 899 -14.92 -23.02 23.49
CA ASN A 899 -16.10 -22.16 23.32
C ASN A 899 -16.63 -22.09 21.87
N GLY A 900 -16.19 -23.02 21.02
CA GLY A 900 -16.53 -23.05 19.61
C GLY A 900 -15.94 -24.27 18.92
N TRP A 901 -16.37 -24.54 17.68
CA TRP A 901 -15.92 -25.68 16.87
C TRP A 901 -16.11 -25.43 15.37
N HIS A 902 -15.37 -26.19 14.58
CA HIS A 902 -15.51 -26.30 13.13
C HIS A 902 -16.28 -27.58 12.79
N ILE A 903 -17.18 -27.55 11.81
CA ILE A 903 -17.94 -28.73 11.35
C ILE A 903 -17.73 -28.92 9.85
N LEU A 904 -17.20 -30.06 9.44
CA LEU A 904 -17.07 -30.47 8.05
C LEU A 904 -18.33 -31.19 7.56
N ASP A 905 -18.75 -30.87 6.34
CA ASP A 905 -19.75 -31.62 5.60
C ASP A 905 -19.14 -32.42 4.43
N GLY A 906 -19.90 -33.40 3.92
CA GLY A 906 -19.45 -34.26 2.84
C GLY A 906 -19.19 -33.55 1.51
N MET A 907 -19.63 -32.30 1.36
CA MET A 907 -19.38 -31.46 0.19
C MET A 907 -18.09 -30.65 0.33
N GLY A 908 -17.37 -30.73 1.46
CA GLY A 908 -16.12 -30.02 1.70
C GLY A 908 -16.31 -28.65 2.33
N ARG A 909 -17.54 -28.34 2.79
CA ARG A 909 -17.84 -27.09 3.49
C ARG A 909 -17.55 -27.26 4.97
N ILE A 910 -16.89 -26.27 5.54
CA ILE A 910 -16.54 -26.16 6.94
C ILE A 910 -17.30 -24.98 7.54
N TYR A 911 -18.04 -25.22 8.60
CA TYR A 911 -18.83 -24.22 9.32
C TYR A 911 -18.15 -23.90 10.65
N ALA A 912 -17.92 -22.62 10.92
CA ALA A 912 -17.43 -22.15 12.21
C ALA A 912 -18.60 -21.80 13.14
N VAL A 913 -18.53 -22.23 14.40
CA VAL A 913 -19.55 -22.04 15.44
C VAL A 913 -18.89 -21.53 16.72
N GLY A 914 -19.52 -20.57 17.42
CA GLY A 914 -18.95 -19.99 18.64
C GLY A 914 -17.74 -19.09 18.36
N ASP A 915 -16.64 -19.29 19.09
CA ASP A 915 -15.39 -18.54 18.90
C ASP A 915 -14.43 -19.16 17.85
N ALA A 916 -14.91 -20.18 17.12
CA ALA A 916 -14.19 -20.73 15.98
C ALA A 916 -14.03 -19.67 14.88
N GLN A 917 -12.81 -19.53 14.37
CA GLN A 917 -12.52 -18.57 13.28
C GLN A 917 -13.07 -19.09 11.94
N PRO A 918 -13.71 -18.27 11.10
CA PRO A 918 -14.14 -18.68 9.77
C PRO A 918 -12.98 -19.24 8.92
N ILE A 919 -13.26 -20.21 8.06
CA ILE A 919 -12.25 -20.84 7.18
C ILE A 919 -12.72 -20.74 5.74
N ASN A 920 -11.87 -20.18 4.86
CA ASN A 920 -12.11 -20.17 3.42
C ASN A 920 -12.00 -21.59 2.84
N ASN A 921 -13.10 -22.13 2.32
CA ASN A 921 -13.17 -23.47 1.72
C ASN A 921 -13.83 -23.49 0.32
N GLU A 922 -14.02 -22.33 -0.33
CA GLU A 922 -14.64 -22.25 -1.68
C GLU A 922 -13.90 -23.11 -2.72
N ALA A 923 -12.58 -23.26 -2.52
CA ALA A 923 -11.69 -24.05 -3.35
C ALA A 923 -11.90 -25.58 -3.23
N LEU A 924 -12.54 -26.05 -2.15
CA LEU A 924 -12.76 -27.46 -1.83
C LEU A 924 -14.19 -27.93 -2.14
N GLU A 925 -15.13 -27.01 -2.37
CA GLU A 925 -16.54 -27.37 -2.52
C GLU A 925 -16.79 -28.34 -3.69
N SER A 926 -17.39 -29.49 -3.36
CA SER A 926 -17.81 -30.53 -4.27
C SER A 926 -19.34 -30.63 -4.29
N PHE A 927 -19.90 -30.88 -5.47
CA PHE A 927 -21.32 -31.24 -5.59
C PHE A 927 -21.63 -32.66 -5.09
N PHE A 928 -20.60 -33.42 -4.72
CA PHE A 928 -20.70 -34.81 -4.28
C PHE A 928 -20.27 -34.92 -2.82
N ASP A 929 -20.88 -35.87 -2.13
CA ASP A 929 -20.56 -36.29 -0.77
C ASP A 929 -19.31 -37.18 -0.79
N ILE A 930 -18.14 -36.55 -0.74
CA ILE A 930 -16.82 -37.18 -0.95
C ILE A 930 -15.79 -36.84 0.11
N PHE A 931 -16.00 -35.78 0.89
CA PHE A 931 -15.13 -35.46 2.01
C PHE A 931 -15.56 -36.28 3.22
N VAL A 932 -14.58 -36.73 4.00
CA VAL A 932 -14.83 -37.70 5.07
C VAL A 932 -14.29 -37.25 6.41
N ASP A 933 -13.29 -36.37 6.45
CA ASP A 933 -12.53 -36.11 7.68
C ASP A 933 -11.85 -34.73 7.67
N LEU A 934 -11.70 -34.15 8.86
CA LEU A 934 -11.17 -32.82 9.14
C LEU A 934 -10.20 -32.88 10.33
N GLU A 935 -8.94 -32.61 10.06
CA GLU A 935 -7.92 -32.57 11.12
C GLU A 935 -7.36 -31.18 11.28
N ARG A 936 -7.03 -30.79 12.50
CA ARG A 936 -6.18 -29.62 12.71
C ARG A 936 -4.76 -29.87 12.18
N GLY A 937 -4.48 -29.31 11.00
CA GLY A 937 -3.15 -29.22 10.41
C GLY A 937 -2.26 -28.30 11.24
N GLY A 938 -1.58 -28.87 12.24
CA GLY A 938 -0.60 -28.23 13.13
C GLY A 938 -0.39 -26.72 13.02
N SER A 939 -1.05 -26.00 13.92
CA SER A 939 -0.47 -24.85 14.64
C SER A 939 -0.14 -25.40 16.04
N SER A 940 1.10 -25.28 16.50
CA SER A 940 1.64 -25.85 17.75
C SER A 940 0.90 -25.37 19.01
N THR A 941 -0.31 -25.86 19.21
CA THR A 941 -1.06 -25.68 20.45
C THR A 941 -1.46 -27.05 20.95
N ALA A 942 -0.63 -27.62 21.82
CA ALA A 942 -1.14 -28.56 22.80
C ALA A 942 -2.23 -27.85 23.63
N PRO A 943 -3.26 -28.55 24.13
CA PRO A 943 -4.30 -27.91 24.94
C PRO A 943 -3.70 -27.20 26.17
N PRO A 944 -4.29 -26.08 26.62
CA PRO A 944 -3.76 -25.28 27.71
C PRO A 944 -3.58 -26.11 29.00
N PRO A 945 -2.62 -25.76 29.89
CA PRO A 945 -2.54 -26.38 31.20
C PRO A 945 -3.80 -26.09 31.99
N ILE A 946 -4.53 -27.13 32.40
CA ILE A 946 -5.64 -27.04 33.34
C ILE A 946 -5.12 -26.42 34.65
N GLU A 947 -5.61 -25.24 35.02
CA GLU A 947 -5.45 -24.73 36.38
C GLU A 947 -6.05 -25.76 37.35
N ARG A 948 -5.22 -26.24 38.30
CA ARG A 948 -5.60 -27.25 39.31
C ARG A 948 -6.90 -26.88 40.02
N GLY A 949 -8.00 -27.47 39.55
CA GLY A 949 -9.34 -27.29 40.10
C GLY A 949 -10.00 -28.57 40.59
N ALA A 950 -9.26 -29.65 40.87
CA ALA A 950 -9.81 -30.81 41.58
C ALA A 950 -8.72 -31.58 42.32
N GLU A 951 -8.69 -31.42 43.64
CA GLU A 951 -7.87 -32.21 44.56
C GLU A 951 -8.47 -33.63 44.64
N LEU A 952 -7.96 -34.58 43.86
CA LEU A 952 -8.33 -35.99 43.98
C LEU A 952 -7.47 -36.62 45.09
N ILE A 953 -8.05 -36.66 46.29
CA ILE A 953 -7.50 -37.34 47.45
C ILE A 953 -7.54 -38.85 47.18
N LEU A 954 -6.43 -39.44 46.72
CA LEU A 954 -6.23 -40.88 46.80
C LEU A 954 -5.99 -41.25 48.28
N LYS A 955 -7.04 -41.79 48.91
CA LYS A 955 -6.97 -42.46 50.21
C LYS A 955 -6.72 -43.94 49.95
N ASP A 956 -5.46 -44.35 49.97
CA ASP A 956 -4.95 -45.60 50.56
C ASP A 956 -3.66 -46.02 49.86
N GLU A 957 -2.60 -46.20 50.66
CA GLU A 957 -1.23 -46.53 50.22
C GLU A 957 -1.09 -47.98 49.70
N ASP A 958 -2.16 -48.77 49.70
CA ASP A 958 -2.13 -50.21 49.38
C ASP A 958 -2.32 -50.52 47.88
N GLU A 959 -2.95 -49.66 47.07
CA GLU A 959 -3.13 -49.89 45.62
C GLU A 959 -1.87 -49.63 44.79
N ALA A 960 -0.96 -48.76 45.28
CA ALA A 960 0.31 -48.46 44.62
C ALA A 960 1.26 -49.67 44.58
N ALA A 961 1.15 -50.60 45.54
CA ALA A 961 2.01 -51.77 45.65
C ALA A 961 1.64 -52.90 44.69
N GLU A 962 0.39 -53.01 44.26
CA GLU A 962 -0.03 -54.01 43.26
C GLU A 962 0.43 -53.65 41.84
N LEU A 963 0.56 -52.36 41.53
CA LEU A 963 1.01 -51.84 40.24
C LEU A 963 2.51 -52.09 40.01
N GLU A 964 3.34 -51.92 41.04
CA GLU A 964 4.79 -52.17 40.99
C GLU A 964 5.11 -53.65 40.69
N ALA A 965 4.30 -54.59 41.21
CA ALA A 965 4.50 -56.04 41.02
C ALA A 965 4.06 -56.56 39.64
N ALA A 966 3.29 -55.78 38.88
CA ALA A 966 2.86 -56.11 37.52
C ALA A 966 3.94 -55.73 36.48
N ILE A 967 4.66 -54.63 36.72
CA ILE A 967 5.68 -54.07 35.82
C ILE A 967 6.93 -54.97 35.74
N GLU A 968 7.38 -55.56 36.86
CA GLU A 968 8.54 -56.48 36.86
C GLU A 968 8.34 -57.75 36.02
N ARG A 969 7.09 -58.13 35.72
CA ARG A 969 6.76 -59.32 34.92
C ARG A 969 6.85 -59.09 33.41
N ALA A 970 6.81 -57.85 32.93
CA ALA A 970 6.75 -57.53 31.50
C ALA A 970 8.13 -57.41 30.81
N VAL A 971 9.22 -57.27 31.57
CA VAL A 971 10.55 -56.84 31.04
C VAL A 971 11.43 -58.00 30.52
N ARG A 972 10.91 -59.23 30.31
CA ARG A 972 11.74 -60.33 29.75
C ARG A 972 11.07 -61.12 28.64
N SER A 973 11.40 -60.80 27.38
CA SER A 973 11.50 -61.74 26.23
C SER A 973 12.22 -61.10 25.03
N PRO A 974 13.04 -61.81 24.23
CA PRO A 974 13.96 -61.21 23.25
C PRO A 974 13.50 -61.25 21.78
N LYS A 975 13.89 -60.22 20.99
CA LYS A 975 13.76 -60.07 19.51
C LYS A 975 14.62 -61.08 18.72
N PRO A 976 14.20 -61.52 17.51
CA PRO A 976 15.08 -62.09 16.49
C PRO A 976 15.42 -61.09 15.36
N THR A 977 16.60 -61.27 14.77
CA THR A 977 17.25 -60.52 13.67
C THR A 977 17.27 -61.32 12.36
N VAL A 978 17.11 -60.70 11.17
CA VAL A 978 17.65 -61.12 9.83
C VAL A 978 17.60 -59.92 8.86
N GLU A 979 18.73 -59.29 8.51
CA GLU A 979 19.56 -59.32 7.25
C GLU A 979 19.06 -58.51 6.02
N GLU A 980 19.95 -57.60 5.59
CA GLU A 980 19.96 -56.82 4.34
C GLU A 980 20.29 -57.68 3.11
N ASP A 981 19.85 -57.24 1.92
CA ASP A 981 20.56 -57.52 0.67
C ASP A 981 20.43 -56.35 -0.34
N GLN A 982 21.50 -56.10 -1.09
CA GLN A 982 21.83 -54.87 -1.81
C GLN A 982 21.49 -54.84 -3.32
N ALA A 983 21.26 -53.60 -3.82
CA ALA A 983 21.67 -53.00 -5.12
C ALA A 983 20.92 -53.37 -6.43
N PRO A 984 21.07 -52.63 -7.58
CA PRO A 984 21.85 -51.40 -7.86
C PRO A 984 21.11 -50.28 -8.65
N ALA A 985 21.86 -49.20 -8.89
CA ALA A 985 21.50 -47.94 -9.53
C ALA A 985 21.50 -47.90 -11.08
N SER A 986 21.06 -46.74 -11.56
CA SER A 986 21.41 -46.01 -12.80
C SER A 986 20.58 -46.27 -14.08
N GLU A 987 19.98 -45.19 -14.59
CA GLU A 987 20.31 -44.69 -15.94
C GLU A 987 19.95 -43.21 -16.09
N SER A 988 20.90 -42.48 -16.66
CA SER A 988 20.92 -41.06 -16.98
C SER A 988 20.28 -40.76 -18.34
N ALA A 989 19.61 -39.62 -18.50
CA ALA A 989 19.57 -38.92 -19.78
C ALA A 989 19.42 -37.40 -19.58
N SER A 990 20.35 -36.69 -20.22
CA SER A 990 20.62 -35.26 -20.14
C SER A 990 19.90 -34.44 -21.22
N ALA A 991 19.54 -33.22 -20.84
CA ALA A 991 19.68 -31.94 -21.57
C ALA A 991 18.95 -31.71 -22.90
N ALA A 992 18.16 -30.63 -22.96
CA ALA A 992 18.47 -29.41 -23.72
C ALA A 992 17.33 -28.39 -23.56
N GLY A 993 17.67 -27.12 -23.33
CA GLY A 993 16.72 -26.05 -23.06
C GLY A 993 16.12 -25.38 -24.31
N ALA A 994 15.11 -24.56 -24.04
CA ALA A 994 14.71 -23.39 -24.80
C ALA A 994 13.98 -22.47 -23.82
N GLY A 995 14.35 -21.19 -23.77
CA GLY A 995 13.52 -20.19 -23.13
C GLY A 995 12.34 -19.86 -24.03
N GLU A 996 11.21 -19.52 -23.43
CA GLU A 996 10.26 -18.55 -23.97
C GLU A 996 9.24 -18.16 -22.91
N ASP A 997 8.99 -16.87 -22.90
CA ASP A 997 7.91 -16.12 -22.27
C ASP A 997 6.58 -16.57 -22.90
N GLU A 998 5.63 -17.13 -22.13
CA GLU A 998 4.24 -17.27 -22.59
C GLU A 998 3.23 -17.08 -21.45
N SER A 999 2.57 -15.93 -21.53
CA SER A 999 1.26 -15.65 -20.96
C SER A 999 0.20 -16.68 -21.38
N SER A 1000 -0.62 -17.11 -20.42
CA SER A 1000 -1.96 -17.71 -20.55
C SER A 1000 -2.06 -19.20 -20.98
N ALA A 1001 -2.54 -20.03 -20.04
CA ALA A 1001 -3.18 -21.31 -20.36
C ALA A 1001 -4.53 -21.42 -19.62
N ARG A 1002 -5.55 -20.71 -20.13
CA ARG A 1002 -6.96 -20.93 -19.78
C ARG A 1002 -7.40 -22.28 -20.38
N ALA A 1003 -7.53 -23.30 -19.54
CA ALA A 1003 -7.90 -24.66 -19.96
C ALA A 1003 -9.32 -24.75 -20.55
N THR A 1004 -9.47 -25.45 -21.68
CA THR A 1004 -10.77 -25.94 -22.17
C THR A 1004 -10.92 -27.38 -21.68
N LEU A 1005 -11.93 -27.64 -20.85
CA LEU A 1005 -12.17 -28.99 -20.34
C LEU A 1005 -12.76 -29.86 -21.46
N VAL A 1006 -12.02 -30.88 -21.89
CA VAL A 1006 -12.58 -31.92 -22.77
C VAL A 1006 -12.77 -33.19 -21.95
N ARG A 1007 -14.00 -33.73 -21.94
CA ARG A 1007 -14.23 -35.12 -21.51
C ARG A 1007 -14.49 -36.00 -22.73
N HIS A 1008 -13.62 -37.00 -22.90
CA HIS A 1008 -13.77 -38.07 -23.90
C HIS A 1008 -13.73 -39.41 -23.16
N ASN A 1009 -14.73 -40.26 -23.40
CA ASN A 1009 -14.89 -41.54 -22.71
C ASN A 1009 -14.79 -41.42 -21.17
N GLY A 1010 -15.35 -40.36 -20.59
CA GLY A 1010 -15.35 -40.12 -19.14
C GLY A 1010 -14.04 -39.59 -18.54
N LYS A 1011 -12.96 -39.43 -19.32
CA LYS A 1011 -11.65 -38.95 -18.83
C LYS A 1011 -11.42 -37.47 -19.15
N ARG A 1012 -10.73 -36.75 -18.26
CA ARG A 1012 -10.38 -35.32 -18.41
C ARG A 1012 -9.10 -35.17 -19.24
N VAL A 1013 -9.14 -34.32 -20.27
CA VAL A 1013 -8.00 -34.02 -21.15
C VAL A 1013 -7.84 -32.51 -21.32
N THR A 1014 -6.59 -32.03 -21.32
CA THR A 1014 -6.22 -30.61 -21.54
C THR A 1014 -5.70 -30.43 -22.96
N ILE A 1015 -6.14 -29.38 -23.68
CA ILE A 1015 -5.81 -29.12 -25.09
C ILE A 1015 -5.14 -27.74 -25.30
N SER A 1016 -4.32 -27.62 -26.36
CA SER A 1016 -3.57 -26.39 -26.69
C SER A 1016 -4.43 -25.25 -27.23
N ASN A 1017 -3.97 -24.01 -27.09
CA ASN A 1017 -4.68 -22.79 -27.51
C ASN A 1017 -4.97 -22.76 -29.03
N GLU A 1018 -4.03 -23.20 -29.87
CA GLU A 1018 -4.21 -23.25 -31.33
C GLU A 1018 -5.33 -24.23 -31.74
N THR A 1019 -5.40 -25.37 -31.06
CA THR A 1019 -6.44 -26.40 -31.27
C THR A 1019 -7.80 -25.92 -30.77
N ARG A 1020 -7.81 -25.15 -29.68
CA ARG A 1020 -9.01 -24.53 -29.11
C ARG A 1020 -9.67 -23.55 -30.09
N GLU A 1021 -8.91 -22.68 -30.73
CA GLU A 1021 -9.43 -21.69 -31.69
C GLU A 1021 -9.96 -22.37 -32.96
N ALA A 1022 -9.22 -23.36 -33.48
CA ALA A 1022 -9.66 -24.16 -34.62
C ALA A 1022 -10.96 -24.93 -34.33
N LEU A 1023 -11.13 -25.44 -33.10
CA LEU A 1023 -12.34 -26.13 -32.67
C LEU A 1023 -13.53 -25.18 -32.52
N ALA A 1024 -13.33 -24.04 -31.86
CA ALA A 1024 -14.36 -23.01 -31.70
C ALA A 1024 -14.87 -22.51 -33.07
N ALA A 1025 -13.96 -22.23 -34.01
CA ALA A 1025 -14.33 -21.80 -35.37
C ALA A 1025 -15.14 -22.86 -36.13
N LYS A 1026 -14.81 -24.16 -35.97
CA LYS A 1026 -15.58 -25.25 -36.58
C LYS A 1026 -16.99 -25.36 -35.99
N VAL A 1027 -17.14 -25.19 -34.67
CA VAL A 1027 -18.45 -25.20 -34.01
C VAL A 1027 -19.29 -23.99 -34.47
N ILE A 1028 -18.70 -22.78 -34.54
CA ILE A 1028 -19.39 -21.57 -35.03
C ILE A 1028 -19.90 -21.77 -36.46
N ALA A 1029 -19.05 -22.22 -37.39
CA ALA A 1029 -19.45 -22.50 -38.77
C ALA A 1029 -20.56 -23.57 -38.87
N LEU A 1030 -20.58 -24.52 -37.94
CA LEU A 1030 -21.62 -25.54 -37.86
C LEU A 1030 -22.96 -24.97 -37.36
N VAL A 1031 -22.93 -24.08 -36.36
CA VAL A 1031 -24.12 -23.40 -35.84
C VAL A 1031 -24.71 -22.47 -36.90
N GLU A 1032 -23.86 -21.76 -37.65
CA GLU A 1032 -24.27 -20.83 -38.73
C GLU A 1032 -24.87 -21.51 -39.96
N SER A 1033 -24.61 -22.81 -40.17
CA SER A 1033 -25.12 -23.56 -41.32
C SER A 1033 -26.41 -24.35 -41.07
N CYS A 1034 -26.97 -24.32 -39.85
CA CYS A 1034 -28.15 -25.10 -39.47
C CYS A 1034 -29.48 -24.35 -39.66
N SER A 1035 -30.42 -24.91 -40.44
CA SER A 1035 -31.78 -24.37 -40.57
C SER A 1035 -32.76 -24.98 -39.55
N GLY A 1036 -33.11 -24.20 -38.51
CA GLY A 1036 -34.45 -24.13 -37.91
C GLY A 1036 -34.87 -25.21 -36.90
N SER A 1037 -34.47 -25.05 -35.63
CA SER A 1037 -35.35 -25.01 -34.43
C SER A 1037 -34.53 -25.23 -33.17
N ARG A 1038 -34.57 -24.28 -32.23
CA ARG A 1038 -34.06 -24.43 -30.86
C ARG A 1038 -35.11 -25.16 -30.02
N GLU A 1039 -34.79 -26.35 -29.55
CA GLU A 1039 -35.57 -27.02 -28.50
C GLU A 1039 -34.76 -27.01 -27.20
N ALA A 1040 -35.38 -26.56 -26.12
CA ALA A 1040 -34.83 -26.68 -24.77
C ALA A 1040 -34.79 -28.16 -24.39
N VAL A 1041 -33.65 -28.60 -23.87
CA VAL A 1041 -33.40 -29.98 -23.47
C VAL A 1041 -33.51 -30.07 -21.95
N SER A 1042 -34.19 -31.10 -21.42
CA SER A 1042 -34.43 -31.21 -19.97
C SER A 1042 -33.12 -31.31 -19.17
N SER A 1043 -33.13 -30.79 -17.93
CA SER A 1043 -31.95 -30.77 -17.06
C SER A 1043 -31.35 -32.15 -16.77
N THR A 1044 -32.18 -33.20 -16.81
CA THR A 1044 -31.79 -34.59 -16.61
C THR A 1044 -31.07 -35.18 -17.82
N SER A 1045 -31.58 -34.95 -19.03
CA SER A 1045 -31.08 -35.60 -20.25
C SER A 1045 -29.71 -35.09 -20.69
N TRP A 1046 -29.38 -33.81 -20.47
CA TRP A 1046 -28.05 -33.31 -20.78
C TRP A 1046 -27.02 -33.66 -19.70
N ARG A 1047 -27.41 -33.75 -18.41
CA ARG A 1047 -26.51 -34.21 -17.34
C ARG A 1047 -26.08 -35.66 -17.61
N GLU A 1048 -27.01 -36.49 -18.06
CA GLU A 1048 -26.74 -37.84 -18.56
C GLU A 1048 -25.80 -37.82 -19.77
N ALA A 1049 -26.07 -36.98 -20.77
CA ALA A 1049 -25.20 -36.88 -21.95
C ALA A 1049 -23.77 -36.43 -21.58
N ARG A 1050 -23.61 -35.35 -20.79
CA ARG A 1050 -22.33 -34.78 -20.34
C ARG A 1050 -21.49 -35.79 -19.57
N ASN A 1051 -22.13 -36.62 -18.75
CA ASN A 1051 -21.44 -37.56 -17.87
C ASN A 1051 -21.30 -38.95 -18.50
N SER A 1052 -21.82 -39.17 -19.71
CA SER A 1052 -21.69 -40.45 -20.41
C SER A 1052 -20.35 -40.56 -21.12
N ASP A 1053 -19.86 -41.79 -21.23
CA ASP A 1053 -18.79 -42.17 -22.15
C ASP A 1053 -19.24 -42.14 -23.63
N LYS A 1054 -20.52 -41.86 -23.90
CA LYS A 1054 -21.14 -41.83 -25.22
C LYS A 1054 -21.30 -40.42 -25.80
N ALA A 1055 -20.74 -39.41 -25.16
CA ALA A 1055 -20.74 -38.06 -25.68
C ALA A 1055 -19.37 -37.39 -25.46
N LEU A 1056 -19.07 -36.45 -26.34
CA LEU A 1056 -17.94 -35.57 -26.22
C LEU A 1056 -18.40 -34.24 -25.61
N PHE A 1057 -17.81 -33.85 -24.47
CA PHE A 1057 -18.09 -32.58 -23.80
C PHE A 1057 -16.90 -31.64 -23.89
N VAL A 1058 -17.14 -30.40 -24.33
CA VAL A 1058 -16.13 -29.35 -24.46
C VAL A 1058 -16.62 -28.08 -23.77
N ARG A 1059 -15.87 -27.57 -22.78
CA ARG A 1059 -16.16 -26.32 -22.07
C ARG A 1059 -15.14 -25.24 -22.41
N PHE A 1060 -15.62 -24.09 -22.87
CA PHE A 1060 -14.84 -22.90 -23.16
C PHE A 1060 -14.75 -22.00 -21.91
N PRO A 1061 -13.60 -21.36 -21.65
CA PRO A 1061 -13.41 -20.46 -20.51
C PRO A 1061 -14.23 -19.17 -20.65
N ASP A 1062 -14.32 -18.66 -21.86
CA ASP A 1062 -15.10 -17.47 -22.20
C ASP A 1062 -16.34 -17.85 -23.04
N ALA A 1063 -17.36 -16.99 -23.05
CA ALA A 1063 -18.58 -17.23 -23.82
C ALA A 1063 -18.32 -17.01 -25.32
N VAL A 1064 -18.63 -18.01 -26.15
CA VAL A 1064 -18.50 -17.97 -27.60
C VAL A 1064 -19.83 -17.57 -28.22
N ALA A 1065 -19.82 -16.59 -29.13
CA ALA A 1065 -21.01 -16.15 -29.85
C ALA A 1065 -21.04 -16.71 -31.27
N ALA A 1066 -22.21 -17.14 -31.73
CA ALA A 1066 -22.47 -17.60 -33.09
C ALA A 1066 -23.87 -17.11 -33.55
N ARG A 1067 -24.10 -17.05 -34.86
CA ARG A 1067 -25.46 -16.87 -35.40
C ARG A 1067 -26.00 -18.20 -35.90
N THR A 1068 -27.30 -18.37 -35.81
CA THR A 1068 -28.03 -19.49 -36.44
C THR A 1068 -28.32 -19.14 -37.91
N ALA A 1069 -28.67 -20.12 -38.76
CA ALA A 1069 -28.91 -19.85 -40.19
C ALA A 1069 -30.17 -19.00 -40.45
N ASP A 1070 -31.07 -18.88 -39.47
CA ASP A 1070 -32.22 -17.96 -39.42
C ASP A 1070 -31.88 -16.57 -38.87
N GLY A 1071 -30.63 -16.34 -38.45
CA GLY A 1071 -30.08 -15.02 -38.13
C GLY A 1071 -30.08 -14.63 -36.65
N GLU A 1072 -30.53 -15.51 -35.75
CA GLU A 1072 -30.50 -15.24 -34.30
C GLU A 1072 -29.10 -15.45 -33.70
N GLU A 1073 -28.69 -14.55 -32.81
CA GLU A 1073 -27.44 -14.67 -32.04
C GLU A 1073 -27.59 -15.62 -30.85
N VAL A 1074 -26.59 -16.48 -30.67
CA VAL A 1074 -26.50 -17.47 -29.61
C VAL A 1074 -25.12 -17.37 -28.97
N SER A 1075 -25.09 -17.22 -27.64
CA SER A 1075 -23.86 -17.29 -26.85
C SER A 1075 -23.83 -18.58 -26.01
N PHE A 1076 -22.70 -19.26 -25.99
CA PHE A 1076 -22.52 -20.50 -25.25
C PHE A 1076 -21.12 -20.65 -24.64
N ARG A 1077 -21.02 -21.35 -23.51
CA ARG A 1077 -19.74 -21.69 -22.85
C ARG A 1077 -19.41 -23.17 -22.89
N ALA A 1078 -20.33 -24.03 -23.32
CA ALA A 1078 -20.05 -25.45 -23.48
C ALA A 1078 -20.86 -26.09 -24.60
N VAL A 1079 -20.32 -27.18 -25.13
CA VAL A 1079 -20.86 -27.95 -26.25
C VAL A 1079 -20.85 -29.43 -25.90
N VAL A 1080 -21.96 -30.12 -26.15
CA VAL A 1080 -22.05 -31.59 -26.08
C VAL A 1080 -22.33 -32.15 -27.47
N VAL A 1081 -21.49 -33.09 -27.91
CA VAL A 1081 -21.64 -33.80 -29.18
C VAL A 1081 -21.90 -35.29 -28.89
N PRO A 1082 -23.09 -35.82 -29.18
CA PRO A 1082 -23.38 -37.24 -29.01
C PRO A 1082 -22.54 -38.09 -29.98
N LEU A 1083 -21.91 -39.15 -29.47
CA LEU A 1083 -21.23 -40.17 -30.28
C LEU A 1083 -22.26 -41.28 -30.56
N ALA A 1084 -22.36 -41.76 -31.80
CA ALA A 1084 -23.50 -42.56 -32.25
C ALA A 1084 -23.81 -43.78 -31.34
N GLY A 1085 -25.02 -43.84 -30.80
CA GLY A 1085 -25.50 -44.96 -29.97
C GLY A 1085 -26.25 -44.50 -28.71
N ASP A 1086 -27.57 -44.41 -28.83
CA ASP A 1086 -28.55 -44.40 -27.73
C ASP A 1086 -28.35 -43.40 -26.57
N LEU A 1087 -28.00 -42.16 -26.89
CA LEU A 1087 -28.59 -41.01 -26.20
C LEU A 1087 -29.82 -40.62 -27.01
N HIS A 1088 -31.00 -41.05 -26.53
CA HIS A 1088 -32.31 -40.96 -27.18
C HIS A 1088 -32.45 -39.84 -28.24
N ALA A 1089 -32.42 -40.22 -29.52
CA ALA A 1089 -32.97 -39.50 -30.67
C ALA A 1089 -32.56 -38.01 -30.92
N VAL A 1090 -31.37 -37.56 -30.51
CA VAL A 1090 -30.88 -36.21 -30.87
C VAL A 1090 -29.88 -36.28 -32.03
N GLN A 1091 -30.34 -36.00 -33.26
CA GLN A 1091 -29.45 -35.73 -34.41
C GLN A 1091 -28.94 -34.28 -34.33
N GLY A 1092 -28.14 -33.94 -33.31
CA GLY A 1092 -27.57 -32.60 -33.20
C GLY A 1092 -26.66 -32.29 -32.01
N ILE A 1093 -26.20 -31.03 -31.94
CA ILE A 1093 -25.27 -30.51 -30.92
C ILE A 1093 -26.06 -29.77 -29.84
N LEU A 1094 -25.69 -29.94 -28.57
CA LEU A 1094 -26.26 -29.19 -27.45
C LEU A 1094 -25.34 -28.06 -27.01
N LEU A 1095 -25.88 -26.85 -26.88
CA LEU A 1095 -25.15 -25.64 -26.46
C LEU A 1095 -25.64 -25.17 -25.09
N TRP A 1096 -24.71 -24.77 -24.21
CA TRP A 1096 -25.04 -24.24 -22.87
C TRP A 1096 -24.84 -22.74 -22.75
N ASN A 1097 -25.88 -22.01 -22.35
CA ASN A 1097 -25.86 -20.56 -22.14
C ASN A 1097 -25.60 -20.21 -20.66
N PRO A 1098 -24.59 -19.39 -20.33
CA PRO A 1098 -24.24 -19.05 -18.95
C PRO A 1098 -25.19 -18.08 -18.24
N LYS A 1099 -26.19 -17.49 -18.91
CA LYS A 1099 -27.13 -16.54 -18.28
C LYS A 1099 -28.37 -17.20 -17.64
N SER A 1100 -28.48 -18.52 -17.72
CA SER A 1100 -29.57 -19.29 -17.13
C SER A 1100 -29.01 -20.64 -16.68
N ASP A 1101 -28.97 -20.91 -15.38
CA ASP A 1101 -28.28 -22.08 -14.81
C ASP A 1101 -28.86 -23.45 -15.21
N GLU A 1102 -29.93 -23.50 -16.00
CA GLU A 1102 -30.65 -24.77 -16.26
C GLU A 1102 -30.95 -25.13 -17.73
N GLU A 1103 -30.67 -24.29 -18.74
CA GLU A 1103 -31.13 -24.56 -20.11
C GLU A 1103 -30.00 -24.82 -21.13
N PHE A 1104 -29.92 -26.06 -21.62
CA PHE A 1104 -29.21 -26.41 -22.85
C PHE A 1104 -30.16 -26.30 -24.03
N VAL A 1105 -29.62 -25.85 -25.17
CA VAL A 1105 -30.39 -25.72 -26.40
C VAL A 1105 -29.85 -26.70 -27.45
N SER A 1106 -30.74 -27.52 -28.00
CA SER A 1106 -30.42 -28.38 -29.13
C SER A 1106 -30.52 -27.61 -30.44
N VAL A 1107 -29.49 -27.71 -31.28
CA VAL A 1107 -29.52 -27.28 -32.68
C VAL A 1107 -29.64 -28.55 -33.53
N LYS A 1108 -30.68 -28.67 -34.37
CA LYS A 1108 -30.99 -29.88 -35.17
C LYS A 1108 -30.70 -29.65 -36.67
N GLY A 1109 -30.34 -30.71 -37.43
CA GLY A 1109 -30.38 -30.70 -38.91
C GLY A 1109 -29.13 -31.14 -39.68
N TYR A 1110 -28.25 -31.99 -39.15
CA TYR A 1110 -26.94 -32.28 -39.76
C TYR A 1110 -26.92 -33.45 -40.76
N GLY A 1111 -25.97 -33.39 -41.70
CA GLY A 1111 -25.46 -34.58 -42.41
C GLY A 1111 -24.34 -35.24 -41.61
N GLY A 1112 -24.30 -36.59 -41.58
CA GLY A 1112 -23.36 -37.36 -40.75
C GLY A 1112 -21.88 -36.99 -40.93
N ASP A 1113 -21.48 -36.56 -42.13
CA ASP A 1113 -20.09 -36.28 -42.48
C ASP A 1113 -19.49 -35.09 -41.70
N ALA A 1114 -20.28 -34.04 -41.41
CA ALA A 1114 -19.81 -32.86 -40.70
C ALA A 1114 -19.60 -33.13 -39.20
N LEU A 1115 -20.50 -33.90 -38.60
CA LEU A 1115 -20.39 -34.33 -37.21
C LEU A 1115 -19.20 -35.29 -37.03
N SER A 1116 -19.02 -36.22 -37.96
CA SER A 1116 -17.86 -37.12 -37.98
C SER A 1116 -16.54 -36.36 -38.14
N SER A 1117 -16.50 -35.28 -38.92
CA SER A 1117 -15.30 -34.45 -39.05
C SER A 1117 -14.98 -33.67 -37.78
N LEU A 1118 -15.99 -33.21 -37.03
CA LEU A 1118 -15.79 -32.51 -35.75
C LEU A 1118 -15.27 -33.49 -34.69
N ILE A 1119 -15.90 -34.66 -34.55
CA ILE A 1119 -15.47 -35.73 -33.64
C ILE A 1119 -14.02 -36.13 -33.95
N SER A 1120 -13.70 -36.43 -35.21
CA SER A 1120 -12.33 -36.78 -35.60
C SER A 1120 -11.31 -35.66 -35.37
N THR A 1121 -11.73 -34.39 -35.31
CA THR A 1121 -10.80 -33.29 -35.00
C THR A 1121 -10.52 -33.20 -33.51
N VAL A 1122 -11.48 -33.54 -32.65
CA VAL A 1122 -11.29 -33.50 -31.20
C VAL A 1122 -10.61 -34.77 -30.68
N GLU A 1123 -10.81 -35.90 -31.35
CA GLU A 1123 -10.15 -37.17 -31.02
C GLU A 1123 -8.67 -37.24 -31.43
N LYS A 1124 -8.27 -36.46 -32.44
CA LYS A 1124 -6.86 -36.31 -32.86
C LYS A 1124 -6.19 -35.21 -32.06
#